data_AF-A0A2U2MRD2-F1
#
_entry.id   AF-A0A2U2MRD2-F1
#
_cell.length_a   1.000
_cell.length_b   1.000
_cell.length_c   1.000
_cell.angle_alpha   90.00
_cell.angle_beta   90.00
_cell.angle_gamma   90.00
#
_symmetry.space_group_name_H-M   'P 1'
#
loop_
_entity.id
_entity.type
_entity.pdbx_description
1 polymer ?
#
loop_
_entity_poly.entity_id
_entity_poly.type
_entity_poly.pdbx_seq_one_letter_code
_entity_poly.pdbx_strand_id
1 'polypeptide(L)'
;MVWAVWISESAPYTSHITHSTKWSPAWSMRQIFSPPPDQGGDEAKALAHDLAVYLSNRLVGHADDNFKQPLNNLARQIEYGSMNDSLYRIYAMTRDDRVKKVADIFNDDGIFNLFANNPNQDLNGWHANTTIPKFYGAITKYEIFTQNKDLYDKLTPEEQAELPVYKKAAENLWQDLLDHHTFVNGGNSVAEHLWRPNVPWDDATNHGVDQAYGNSSTDENCNIYNMLKLTKELYRLDHNAKYAKYYQWAFTNQIVAAQNPDTGMFAYFSPMDAGYFKVYDTPNLDPDGTGNANAAKDDAHMDINDRTRPNVTRFWCDTGTGMESASKYGDSFYFLDTANGTNDVYVNEFISSTYTGANGFKLVQKSSIPKQDTTEIAVSNAPANTRIRLLLPDWAAGTPVVKVNGAVQNVADDNGYLDIPVSGSATISYQIPMAVKAVAADDNADYAAFTYGPLLLAAKLVSHTAPKLWTGGTNVQSSNYDRAVTNTIVPRYNTKQWLTDITKNLVRSDSPTDGGNLQSVRFKLQSVAQLQNKQNSSSKVSADSVTFQPWYTIKNERYGIYFNMAHTNDSVTVKSVANPEAVQTRVGQAPDLPDTAKVTWSNGTTSDEKIAWENVDPSKYAKAGKFTVNGAVQGRTVTVTVTVTSATPISVRNPQPVTTQQQEPPALPRTAKVTWSDGTTSDEKISWSPIDESQYANPGKFTVRGKVQGLDVTVEVTVVKRDPNLSVDSLAVRRGNVYYIKNSISGGPADRVIGYGKPGDTVLVGKWR
;
A
#
# COMPACT_ATOMS: atom_id res chain seq x y z
N MET A 1 -3.84 -35.89 4.55
CA MET A 1 -2.95 -35.41 5.64
C MET A 1 -3.84 -34.75 6.68
N VAL A 2 -3.93 -35.33 7.88
CA VAL A 2 -4.65 -34.75 9.02
C VAL A 2 -3.62 -33.95 9.82
N TRP A 3 -3.72 -32.63 9.82
CA TRP A 3 -2.87 -31.78 10.64
C TRP A 3 -3.49 -31.68 12.03
N ALA A 4 -2.85 -32.30 13.02
CA ALA A 4 -3.14 -32.05 14.42
C ALA A 4 -2.40 -30.78 14.85
N VAL A 5 -3.09 -29.82 15.48
CA VAL A 5 -2.44 -28.70 16.18
C VAL A 5 -2.98 -28.64 17.61
N TRP A 6 -2.02 -28.71 18.53
CA TRP A 6 -2.20 -28.61 19.98
C TRP A 6 -2.35 -27.14 20.40
N ILE A 7 -3.21 -26.89 21.39
CA ILE A 7 -3.38 -25.60 22.04
C ILE A 7 -2.19 -25.40 22.99
N SER A 8 -1.26 -24.49 22.69
CA SER A 8 -0.21 -24.12 23.65
C SER A 8 -0.72 -23.05 24.63
N GLU A 9 -0.58 -23.32 25.93
CA GLU A 9 -0.78 -22.34 27.00
C GLU A 9 0.54 -21.59 27.27
N SER A 10 0.60 -20.29 26.94
CA SER A 10 1.39 -19.29 27.70
C SER A 10 1.17 -17.85 27.19
N ALA A 11 1.04 -16.91 28.13
CA ALA A 11 0.99 -15.44 27.99
C ALA A 11 2.34 -14.84 28.51
N PRO A 12 2.63 -13.51 28.60
CA PRO A 12 1.78 -12.30 28.43
C PRO A 12 2.42 -11.09 27.66
N TYR A 13 1.61 -10.13 27.18
CA TYR A 13 1.68 -8.70 27.57
C TYR A 13 0.47 -7.90 27.01
N THR A 14 -0.08 -7.09 27.93
CA THR A 14 -1.30 -6.26 27.99
C THR A 14 -1.52 -5.26 26.84
N SER A 15 -2.72 -4.81 26.45
CA SER A 15 -3.96 -4.56 27.20
C SER A 15 -5.20 -4.56 26.29
N HIS A 16 -6.32 -5.07 26.81
CA HIS A 16 -7.66 -5.27 26.21
C HIS A 16 -7.89 -6.68 25.63
N ILE A 17 -8.30 -7.60 26.51
CA ILE A 17 -9.40 -8.59 26.36
C ILE A 17 -9.43 -9.37 27.68
N THR A 18 -10.43 -9.13 28.53
CA THR A 18 -10.78 -10.04 29.61
C THR A 18 -11.89 -10.96 29.12
N HIS A 19 -11.53 -12.10 28.53
CA HIS A 19 -12.24 -13.38 28.60
C HIS A 19 -11.19 -14.49 28.32
N SER A 20 -10.88 -15.27 29.35
CA SER A 20 -9.95 -16.43 29.42
C SER A 20 -8.68 -16.40 28.55
N THR A 21 -7.54 -16.12 29.17
CA THR A 21 -6.13 -16.52 28.90
C THR A 21 -5.78 -17.46 27.73
N LYS A 22 -6.30 -17.27 26.50
CA LYS A 22 -6.00 -18.09 25.31
C LYS A 22 -5.80 -17.20 24.08
N TRP A 23 -4.66 -17.37 23.39
CA TRP A 23 -4.31 -16.65 22.17
C TRP A 23 -5.10 -17.19 20.96
N SER A 24 -5.74 -16.29 20.20
CA SER A 24 -6.46 -16.53 18.92
C SER A 24 -7.13 -17.91 18.76
N PRO A 25 -8.05 -18.35 19.65
CA PRO A 25 -8.59 -19.71 19.63
C PRO A 25 -9.41 -20.03 18.37
N ALA A 26 -10.11 -19.05 17.80
CA ALA A 26 -10.85 -19.22 16.55
C ALA A 26 -9.91 -19.40 15.34
N TRP A 27 -8.79 -18.69 15.30
CA TRP A 27 -7.76 -18.88 14.28
C TRP A 27 -7.13 -20.27 14.36
N SER A 28 -6.79 -20.75 15.56
CA SER A 28 -6.21 -22.08 15.75
C SER A 28 -7.18 -23.20 15.30
N MET A 29 -8.48 -23.04 15.58
CA MET A 29 -9.51 -23.97 15.09
C MET A 29 -9.65 -23.92 13.56
N ARG A 30 -9.49 -22.75 12.92
CA ARG A 30 -9.49 -22.62 11.45
C ARG A 30 -8.40 -23.46 10.79
N GLN A 31 -7.22 -23.58 11.40
CA GLN A 31 -6.15 -24.41 10.84
C GLN A 31 -6.54 -25.90 10.72
N ILE A 32 -7.40 -26.38 11.63
CA ILE A 32 -7.94 -27.74 11.60
C ILE A 32 -8.93 -27.90 10.43
N PHE A 33 -9.68 -26.84 10.09
CA PHE A 33 -10.63 -26.82 8.97
C PHE A 33 -10.01 -26.48 7.60
N SER A 34 -8.73 -26.07 7.54
CA SER A 34 -8.11 -25.48 6.34
C SER A 34 -7.83 -26.43 5.15
N PRO A 35 -7.66 -27.76 5.30
CA PRO A 35 -7.68 -28.60 4.10
C PRO A 35 -9.09 -28.44 3.49
N PRO A 36 -9.23 -28.11 2.20
CA PRO A 36 -10.54 -28.11 1.57
C PRO A 36 -11.07 -29.54 1.78
N PRO A 37 -12.18 -29.74 2.52
CA PRO A 37 -12.47 -31.07 3.06
C PRO A 37 -12.78 -32.08 1.95
N ASP A 38 -13.08 -31.63 0.73
CA ASP A 38 -13.20 -32.44 -0.49
C ASP A 38 -11.92 -33.21 -0.87
N GLN A 39 -10.74 -32.72 -0.47
CA GLN A 39 -9.44 -33.39 -0.64
C GLN A 39 -9.04 -34.28 0.54
N GLY A 40 -9.82 -34.25 1.63
CA GLY A 40 -9.67 -35.14 2.78
C GLY A 40 -10.39 -36.48 2.58
N GLY A 41 -9.88 -37.55 3.21
CA GLY A 41 -10.64 -38.78 3.37
C GLY A 41 -11.91 -38.56 4.21
N ASP A 42 -12.86 -39.50 4.16
CA ASP A 42 -14.16 -39.36 4.81
C ASP A 42 -14.07 -39.08 6.33
N GLU A 43 -13.03 -39.60 6.99
CA GLU A 43 -12.73 -39.32 8.40
C GLU A 43 -12.41 -37.84 8.67
N ALA A 44 -11.65 -37.19 7.78
CA ALA A 44 -11.31 -35.78 7.91
C ALA A 44 -12.54 -34.89 7.70
N LYS A 45 -13.40 -35.26 6.73
CA LYS A 45 -14.69 -34.59 6.50
C LYS A 45 -15.61 -34.70 7.71
N ALA A 46 -15.72 -35.90 8.29
CA ALA A 46 -16.52 -36.15 9.48
C ALA A 46 -16.03 -35.34 10.68
N LEU A 47 -14.71 -35.31 10.92
CA LEU A 47 -14.13 -34.51 12.00
C LEU A 47 -14.38 -33.01 11.83
N ALA A 48 -14.19 -32.48 10.62
CA ALA A 48 -14.48 -31.07 10.32
C ALA A 48 -15.96 -30.75 10.52
N HIS A 49 -16.85 -31.62 10.06
CA HIS A 49 -18.29 -31.48 10.31
C HIS A 49 -18.62 -31.46 11.80
N ASP A 50 -18.12 -32.43 12.57
CA ASP A 50 -18.46 -32.58 13.99
C ASP A 50 -17.93 -31.41 14.82
N LEU A 51 -16.75 -30.89 14.49
CA LEU A 51 -16.21 -29.68 15.11
C LEU A 51 -17.05 -28.44 14.75
N ALA A 52 -17.54 -28.33 13.52
CA ALA A 52 -18.44 -27.24 13.12
C ALA A 52 -19.79 -27.32 13.85
N VAL A 53 -20.36 -28.53 14.02
CA VAL A 53 -21.58 -28.76 14.80
C VAL A 53 -21.35 -28.44 16.28
N TYR A 54 -20.20 -28.82 16.84
CA TYR A 54 -19.82 -28.44 18.20
C TYR A 54 -19.81 -26.91 18.37
N LEU A 55 -19.19 -26.18 17.43
CA LEU A 55 -19.18 -24.72 17.44
C LEU A 55 -20.59 -24.14 17.33
N SER A 56 -21.42 -24.67 16.43
CA SER A 56 -22.82 -24.27 16.32
C SER A 56 -23.56 -24.42 17.65
N ASN A 57 -23.44 -25.58 18.31
CA ASN A 57 -24.10 -25.84 19.59
C ASN A 57 -23.61 -24.92 20.71
N ARG A 58 -22.35 -24.46 20.64
CA ARG A 58 -21.77 -23.53 21.60
C ARG A 58 -22.12 -22.07 21.35
N LEU A 59 -22.31 -21.67 20.10
CA LEU A 59 -22.43 -20.26 19.73
C LEU A 59 -23.87 -19.83 19.42
N VAL A 60 -24.65 -20.68 18.74
CA VAL A 60 -25.98 -20.29 18.23
C VAL A 60 -26.97 -19.97 19.35
N GLY A 61 -26.89 -20.64 20.51
CA GLY A 61 -27.73 -20.36 21.68
C GLY A 61 -27.30 -19.12 22.50
N HIS A 62 -26.13 -18.55 22.20
CA HIS A 62 -25.55 -17.41 22.88
C HIS A 62 -25.32 -16.21 21.95
N ALA A 63 -25.70 -16.31 20.67
CA ALA A 63 -25.50 -15.29 19.64
C ALA A 63 -26.58 -14.19 19.69
N ASP A 64 -26.74 -13.55 20.84
CA ASP A 64 -27.53 -12.33 20.97
C ASP A 64 -26.74 -11.09 20.51
N ASP A 65 -27.37 -9.92 20.49
CA ASP A 65 -26.71 -8.66 20.11
C ASP A 65 -25.52 -8.34 21.03
N ASN A 66 -25.49 -8.83 22.28
CA ASN A 66 -24.37 -8.67 23.21
C ASN A 66 -23.19 -9.60 22.91
N PHE A 67 -23.39 -10.68 22.15
CA PHE A 67 -22.35 -11.56 21.64
C PHE A 67 -21.86 -11.13 20.25
N LYS A 68 -22.77 -10.66 19.39
CA LYS A 68 -22.45 -10.12 18.05
C LYS A 68 -21.77 -8.75 18.11
N GLN A 69 -22.15 -7.86 19.04
CA GLN A 69 -21.49 -6.56 19.18
C GLN A 69 -19.99 -6.69 19.47
N PRO A 70 -19.51 -7.55 20.39
CA PRO A 70 -18.09 -7.80 20.55
C PRO A 70 -17.45 -8.40 19.31
N LEU A 71 -18.04 -9.39 18.63
CA LEU A 71 -17.46 -9.92 17.38
C LEU A 71 -17.34 -8.86 16.27
N ASN A 72 -18.32 -7.95 16.16
CA ASN A 72 -18.38 -6.89 15.15
C ASN A 72 -17.55 -5.65 15.54
N ASN A 73 -17.57 -5.23 16.81
CA ASN A 73 -16.77 -4.12 17.33
C ASN A 73 -15.29 -4.53 17.54
N LEU A 74 -15.01 -5.82 17.76
CA LEU A 74 -13.67 -6.41 17.75
C LEU A 74 -13.26 -6.97 16.37
N ALA A 75 -13.98 -6.69 15.28
CA ALA A 75 -13.47 -7.07 13.95
C ALA A 75 -12.11 -6.42 13.62
N ARG A 76 -11.75 -5.33 14.31
CA ARG A 76 -10.42 -4.71 14.25
C ARG A 76 -9.39 -5.31 15.25
N GLN A 77 -9.81 -6.18 16.18
CA GLN A 77 -9.02 -6.57 17.36
C GLN A 77 -9.00 -8.08 17.68
N ILE A 78 -9.98 -8.88 17.22
CA ILE A 78 -10.00 -10.35 17.35
C ILE A 78 -9.71 -10.97 15.99
N GLU A 79 -8.66 -11.77 15.97
CA GLU A 79 -8.27 -12.62 14.86
C GLU A 79 -9.05 -13.95 14.90
N TYR A 80 -9.89 -14.18 13.89
CA TYR A 80 -10.58 -15.47 13.66
C TYR A 80 -10.27 -16.08 12.28
N GLY A 81 -9.34 -15.47 11.54
CA GLY A 81 -8.96 -15.91 10.20
C GLY A 81 -10.15 -16.02 9.23
N SER A 82 -10.10 -16.99 8.33
CA SER A 82 -11.16 -17.28 7.35
C SER A 82 -12.18 -18.30 7.86
N MET A 83 -12.65 -18.19 9.11
CA MET A 83 -13.57 -19.19 9.68
C MET A 83 -14.89 -19.30 8.89
N ASN A 84 -15.39 -18.17 8.41
CA ASN A 84 -16.55 -18.11 7.52
C ASN A 84 -16.32 -18.90 6.22
N ASP A 85 -15.18 -18.76 5.55
CA ASP A 85 -14.82 -19.59 4.38
C ASP A 85 -14.91 -21.09 4.69
N SER A 86 -14.21 -21.53 5.73
CA SER A 86 -14.14 -22.94 6.10
C SER A 86 -15.52 -23.51 6.42
N LEU A 87 -16.34 -22.81 7.20
CA LEU A 87 -17.67 -23.25 7.59
C LEU A 87 -18.65 -23.27 6.41
N TYR A 88 -18.60 -22.29 5.50
CA TYR A 88 -19.44 -22.33 4.30
C TYR A 88 -19.05 -23.49 3.37
N ARG A 89 -17.76 -23.78 3.22
CA ARG A 89 -17.31 -24.97 2.46
C ARG A 89 -17.79 -26.26 3.11
N ILE A 90 -17.69 -26.39 4.44
CA ILE A 90 -18.25 -27.54 5.19
C ILE A 90 -19.76 -27.66 4.95
N TYR A 91 -20.52 -26.56 5.08
CA TYR A 91 -21.95 -26.52 4.78
C TYR A 91 -22.25 -26.96 3.34
N ALA A 92 -21.47 -26.51 2.35
CA ALA A 92 -21.67 -26.89 0.96
C ALA A 92 -21.51 -28.41 0.75
N MET A 93 -20.65 -29.09 1.51
CA MET A 93 -20.53 -30.56 1.42
C MET A 93 -21.58 -31.31 2.24
N THR A 94 -21.88 -30.85 3.45
CA THR A 94 -22.70 -31.61 4.43
C THR A 94 -24.18 -31.28 4.34
N ARG A 95 -24.53 -30.10 3.81
CA ARG A 95 -25.88 -29.54 3.76
C ARG A 95 -26.55 -29.40 5.15
N ASP A 96 -25.76 -29.36 6.22
CA ASP A 96 -26.26 -29.22 7.58
C ASP A 96 -26.46 -27.75 7.96
N ASP A 97 -27.72 -27.33 8.12
CA ASP A 97 -28.07 -25.94 8.43
C ASP A 97 -27.51 -25.45 9.77
N ARG A 98 -27.12 -26.34 10.69
CA ARG A 98 -26.38 -25.96 11.91
C ARG A 98 -25.03 -25.35 11.56
N VAL A 99 -24.36 -25.91 10.56
CA VAL A 99 -23.07 -25.41 10.05
C VAL A 99 -23.24 -24.06 9.36
N LYS A 100 -24.30 -23.88 8.54
CA LYS A 100 -24.62 -22.55 7.95
C LYS A 100 -24.84 -21.49 9.02
N LYS A 101 -25.63 -21.79 10.07
CA LYS A 101 -25.91 -20.85 11.16
C LYS A 101 -24.65 -20.35 11.84
N VAL A 102 -23.67 -21.24 12.10
CA VAL A 102 -22.40 -20.81 12.67
C VAL A 102 -21.50 -20.10 11.66
N ALA A 103 -21.54 -20.46 10.37
CA ALA A 103 -20.86 -19.70 9.32
C ALA A 103 -21.34 -18.25 9.25
N ASP A 104 -22.66 -18.04 9.31
CA ASP A 104 -23.29 -16.71 9.31
C ASP A 104 -22.89 -15.88 10.55
N ILE A 105 -22.61 -16.51 11.71
CA ILE A 105 -22.10 -15.82 12.92
C ILE A 105 -20.68 -15.25 12.70
N PHE A 106 -19.86 -15.91 11.87
CA PHE A 106 -18.49 -15.48 11.57
C PHE A 106 -18.41 -14.48 10.41
N ASN A 107 -19.54 -14.07 9.82
CA ASN A 107 -19.54 -12.95 8.89
C ASN A 107 -19.59 -11.62 9.62
N ASP A 108 -18.88 -10.66 9.04
CA ASP A 108 -18.97 -9.26 9.42
C ASP A 108 -19.77 -8.51 8.36
N ASP A 109 -21.09 -8.66 8.36
CA ASP A 109 -21.93 -8.01 7.35
C ASP A 109 -21.81 -6.47 7.41
N GLY A 110 -21.41 -5.91 8.56
CA GLY A 110 -21.15 -4.47 8.72
C GLY A 110 -19.97 -3.99 7.87
N ILE A 111 -18.81 -4.67 7.97
CA ILE A 111 -17.65 -4.33 7.15
C ILE A 111 -17.89 -4.62 5.67
N PHE A 112 -18.59 -5.71 5.34
CA PHE A 112 -18.86 -6.04 3.94
C PHE A 112 -19.77 -4.99 3.30
N ASN A 113 -20.82 -4.54 3.99
CA ASN A 113 -21.65 -3.43 3.53
C ASN A 113 -20.88 -2.11 3.41
N LEU A 114 -19.97 -1.82 4.35
CA LEU A 114 -19.11 -0.63 4.27
C LEU A 114 -18.30 -0.63 2.98
N PHE A 115 -17.55 -1.70 2.72
CA PHE A 115 -16.69 -1.81 1.55
C PHE A 115 -17.47 -1.89 0.25
N ALA A 116 -18.58 -2.63 0.21
CA ALA A 116 -19.40 -2.74 -1.00
C ALA A 116 -19.93 -1.38 -1.48
N ASN A 117 -20.32 -0.52 -0.54
CA ASN A 117 -20.93 0.78 -0.83
C ASN A 117 -19.92 1.93 -0.92
N ASN A 118 -18.70 1.77 -0.39
CA ASN A 118 -17.70 2.82 -0.29
C ASN A 118 -16.31 2.27 -0.68
N PRO A 119 -15.87 2.34 -1.94
CA PRO A 119 -14.48 2.05 -2.30
C PRO A 119 -13.52 3.10 -1.72
N ASN A 120 -12.22 2.79 -1.68
CA ASN A 120 -11.14 3.62 -1.12
C ASN A 120 -11.28 3.86 0.39
N GLN A 121 -11.45 2.77 1.16
CA GLN A 121 -11.50 2.85 2.61
C GLN A 121 -10.15 3.23 3.23
N ASP A 122 -10.18 4.00 4.32
CA ASP A 122 -8.99 4.25 5.13
C ASP A 122 -8.68 3.01 6.01
N LEU A 123 -7.68 2.25 5.58
CA LEU A 123 -7.21 1.03 6.23
C LEU A 123 -6.09 1.28 7.25
N ASN A 124 -5.75 2.55 7.55
CA ASN A 124 -4.66 2.86 8.46
C ASN A 124 -4.88 2.27 9.87
N GLY A 125 -3.88 1.53 10.34
CA GLY A 125 -3.87 0.81 11.62
C GLY A 125 -4.59 -0.55 11.59
N TRP A 126 -5.07 -1.03 10.44
CA TRP A 126 -5.73 -2.33 10.35
C TRP A 126 -4.69 -3.45 10.21
N HIS A 127 -4.85 -4.54 10.98
CA HIS A 127 -4.01 -5.73 10.80
C HIS A 127 -4.35 -6.41 9.47
N ALA A 128 -3.36 -6.50 8.57
CA ALA A 128 -3.56 -6.98 7.20
C ALA A 128 -4.03 -8.45 7.17
N ASN A 129 -3.26 -9.34 7.79
CA ASN A 129 -3.54 -10.78 7.84
C ASN A 129 -4.83 -11.14 8.60
N THR A 130 -5.31 -10.28 9.49
CA THR A 130 -6.62 -10.47 10.14
C THR A 130 -7.77 -10.06 9.20
N THR A 131 -7.55 -9.04 8.37
CA THR A 131 -8.59 -8.41 7.55
C THR A 131 -8.86 -9.20 6.28
N ILE A 132 -7.82 -9.51 5.51
CA ILE A 132 -7.93 -10.16 4.18
C ILE A 132 -8.72 -11.49 4.24
N PRO A 133 -8.49 -12.40 5.22
CA PRO A 133 -9.19 -13.68 5.28
C PRO A 133 -10.71 -13.57 5.48
N LYS A 134 -11.21 -12.47 6.06
CA LYS A 134 -12.65 -12.24 6.26
C LYS A 134 -13.38 -12.05 4.94
N PHE A 135 -12.76 -11.29 4.04
CA PHE A 135 -13.28 -11.01 2.70
C PHE A 135 -13.07 -12.19 1.75
N TYR A 136 -12.04 -12.99 1.99
CA TYR A 136 -11.95 -14.31 1.36
C TYR A 136 -13.16 -15.21 1.74
N GLY A 137 -13.62 -15.18 2.99
CA GLY A 137 -14.87 -15.86 3.34
C GLY A 137 -16.15 -15.21 2.78
N ALA A 138 -16.18 -13.89 2.60
CA ALA A 138 -17.26 -13.19 1.91
C ALA A 138 -17.39 -13.67 0.46
N ILE A 139 -16.28 -13.74 -0.29
CA ILE A 139 -16.32 -14.21 -1.67
C ILE A 139 -16.67 -15.71 -1.75
N THR A 140 -16.22 -16.53 -0.80
CA THR A 140 -16.63 -17.94 -0.70
C THR A 140 -18.15 -18.08 -0.51
N LYS A 141 -18.79 -17.25 0.34
CA LYS A 141 -20.25 -17.25 0.49
C LYS A 141 -20.92 -16.96 -0.86
N TYR A 142 -20.48 -15.90 -1.55
CA TYR A 142 -21.00 -15.55 -2.85
C TYR A 142 -20.87 -16.70 -3.87
N GLU A 143 -19.66 -17.27 -4.02
CA GLU A 143 -19.38 -18.37 -4.94
C GLU A 143 -20.30 -19.57 -4.66
N ILE A 144 -20.32 -20.06 -3.42
CA ILE A 144 -21.05 -21.27 -3.03
C ILE A 144 -22.55 -21.15 -3.32
N PHE A 145 -23.16 -20.01 -3.01
CA PHE A 145 -24.59 -19.84 -3.21
C PHE A 145 -24.95 -19.48 -4.65
N THR A 146 -24.12 -18.74 -5.39
CA THR A 146 -24.44 -18.36 -6.78
C THR A 146 -24.12 -19.44 -7.81
N GLN A 147 -23.11 -20.28 -7.54
CA GLN A 147 -22.72 -21.35 -8.46
C GLN A 147 -23.42 -22.69 -8.17
N ASN A 148 -24.19 -22.79 -7.09
CA ASN A 148 -24.95 -23.98 -6.75
C ASN A 148 -26.45 -23.67 -6.66
N LYS A 149 -27.21 -24.03 -7.70
CA LYS A 149 -28.64 -23.75 -7.79
C LYS A 149 -29.44 -24.30 -6.59
N ASP A 150 -29.12 -25.51 -6.12
CA ASP A 150 -29.83 -26.13 -5.01
C ASP A 150 -29.60 -25.40 -3.68
N LEU A 151 -28.43 -24.79 -3.50
CA LEU A 151 -28.16 -23.92 -2.36
C LEU A 151 -28.80 -22.54 -2.52
N TYR A 152 -28.75 -21.98 -3.72
CA TYR A 152 -29.36 -20.69 -4.03
C TYR A 152 -30.86 -20.70 -3.72
N ASP A 153 -31.57 -21.74 -4.16
CA ASP A 153 -33.01 -21.89 -4.00
C ASP A 153 -33.44 -22.09 -2.53
N LYS A 154 -32.51 -22.42 -1.63
CA LYS A 154 -32.75 -22.53 -0.18
C LYS A 154 -32.68 -21.19 0.57
N LEU A 155 -32.07 -20.18 -0.04
CA LEU A 155 -31.97 -18.85 0.54
C LEU A 155 -33.30 -18.11 0.50
N THR A 156 -33.55 -17.23 1.47
CA THR A 156 -34.68 -16.30 1.38
C THR A 156 -34.47 -15.28 0.26
N PRO A 157 -35.53 -14.64 -0.27
CA PRO A 157 -35.38 -13.58 -1.27
C PRO A 157 -34.44 -12.44 -0.82
N GLU A 158 -34.44 -12.13 0.48
CA GLU A 158 -33.54 -11.13 1.08
C GLU A 158 -32.09 -11.62 1.06
N GLU A 159 -31.82 -12.85 1.50
CA GLU A 159 -30.47 -13.44 1.45
C GLU A 159 -29.94 -13.50 0.01
N GLN A 160 -30.80 -13.82 -0.97
CA GLN A 160 -30.44 -13.80 -2.39
C GLN A 160 -30.07 -12.39 -2.88
N ALA A 161 -30.85 -11.38 -2.50
CA ALA A 161 -30.62 -9.99 -2.88
C ALA A 161 -29.34 -9.41 -2.26
N GLU A 162 -28.89 -9.93 -1.12
CA GLU A 162 -27.67 -9.50 -0.43
C GLU A 162 -26.39 -10.12 -1.03
N LEU A 163 -26.46 -11.26 -1.73
CA LEU A 163 -25.27 -11.95 -2.26
C LEU A 163 -24.28 -11.02 -3.01
N PRO A 164 -24.71 -10.10 -3.91
CA PRO A 164 -23.80 -9.21 -4.62
C PRO A 164 -22.94 -8.31 -3.71
N VAL A 165 -23.40 -7.99 -2.50
CA VAL A 165 -22.63 -7.19 -1.52
C VAL A 165 -21.30 -7.87 -1.20
N TYR A 166 -21.31 -9.19 -0.98
CA TYR A 166 -20.10 -9.93 -0.61
C TYR A 166 -19.05 -9.94 -1.73
N LYS A 167 -19.48 -10.10 -2.99
CA LYS A 167 -18.58 -9.98 -4.16
C LYS A 167 -18.00 -8.57 -4.21
N LYS A 168 -18.85 -7.56 -4.14
CA LYS A 168 -18.43 -6.16 -4.30
C LYS A 168 -17.49 -5.69 -3.18
N ALA A 169 -17.74 -6.14 -1.95
CA ALA A 169 -16.88 -5.87 -0.80
C ALA A 169 -15.47 -6.46 -1.01
N ALA A 170 -15.39 -7.72 -1.45
CA ALA A 170 -14.13 -8.40 -1.74
C ALA A 170 -13.36 -7.75 -2.89
N GLU A 171 -14.05 -7.37 -3.97
CA GLU A 171 -13.46 -6.62 -5.09
C GLU A 171 -12.88 -5.27 -4.65
N ASN A 172 -13.63 -4.51 -3.84
CA ASN A 172 -13.21 -3.19 -3.39
C ASN A 172 -12.05 -3.28 -2.39
N LEU A 173 -12.07 -4.20 -1.41
CA LEU A 173 -10.92 -4.39 -0.52
C LEU A 173 -9.66 -4.75 -1.33
N TRP A 174 -9.79 -5.69 -2.27
CA TRP A 174 -8.66 -6.13 -3.08
C TRP A 174 -8.05 -4.94 -3.85
N GLN A 175 -8.90 -4.10 -4.44
CA GLN A 175 -8.46 -2.92 -5.19
C GLN A 175 -7.83 -1.87 -4.27
N ASP A 176 -8.45 -1.56 -3.14
CA ASP A 176 -7.93 -0.60 -2.15
C ASP A 176 -6.53 -1.00 -1.64
N LEU A 177 -6.29 -2.29 -1.39
CA LEU A 177 -4.98 -2.79 -0.97
C LEU A 177 -3.91 -2.62 -2.04
N LEU A 178 -4.23 -2.93 -3.30
CA LEU A 178 -3.30 -2.81 -4.41
C LEU A 178 -2.97 -1.35 -4.72
N ASP A 179 -3.97 -0.48 -4.72
CA ASP A 179 -3.82 0.91 -5.11
C ASP A 179 -3.13 1.75 -4.03
N HIS A 180 -3.20 1.35 -2.76
CA HIS A 180 -2.80 2.23 -1.65
C HIS A 180 -1.85 1.62 -0.62
N HIS A 181 -1.71 0.29 -0.54
CA HIS A 181 -0.97 -0.36 0.55
C HIS A 181 0.03 -1.42 0.09
N THR A 182 0.35 -1.46 -1.20
CA THR A 182 1.18 -2.52 -1.78
C THR A 182 2.55 -2.00 -2.23
N PHE A 183 3.62 -2.68 -1.80
CA PHE A 183 4.99 -2.46 -2.28
C PHE A 183 5.21 -3.04 -3.68
N VAL A 184 6.31 -2.68 -4.33
CA VAL A 184 6.61 -3.08 -5.72
C VAL A 184 6.65 -4.60 -5.95
N ASN A 185 6.88 -5.42 -4.93
CA ASN A 185 6.87 -6.89 -5.03
C ASN A 185 5.45 -7.49 -4.98
N GLY A 186 4.40 -6.68 -4.80
CA GLY A 186 3.05 -7.15 -4.51
C GLY A 186 2.78 -7.38 -3.02
N GLY A 187 3.79 -7.13 -2.17
CA GLY A 187 3.80 -7.22 -0.72
C GLY A 187 3.04 -6.11 -0.02
N ASN A 188 2.63 -6.27 1.25
CA ASN A 188 2.00 -5.19 2.02
C ASN A 188 2.21 -5.31 3.53
N SER A 189 1.82 -4.25 4.23
CA SER A 189 1.94 -4.05 5.69
C SER A 189 3.33 -3.67 6.20
N VAL A 190 3.32 -3.06 7.38
CA VAL A 190 4.50 -2.90 8.23
C VAL A 190 4.11 -3.29 9.64
N ALA A 191 4.94 -4.11 10.29
CA ALA A 191 4.61 -4.71 11.58
C ALA A 191 3.21 -5.36 11.56
N GLU A 192 2.87 -6.05 10.47
CA GLU A 192 1.60 -6.78 10.26
C GLU A 192 0.36 -5.87 10.03
N HIS A 193 0.55 -4.55 10.08
CA HIS A 193 -0.52 -3.55 9.95
C HIS A 193 -0.40 -2.74 8.66
N LEU A 194 -1.55 -2.39 8.08
CA LEU A 194 -1.68 -1.43 6.99
C LEU A 194 -1.55 -0.03 7.61
N TRP A 195 -0.57 0.75 7.17
CA TRP A 195 -0.39 2.12 7.66
C TRP A 195 -1.06 3.11 6.72
N ARG A 196 -0.52 4.32 6.62
CA ARG A 196 -1.11 5.37 5.78
C ARG A 196 -1.12 4.91 4.31
N PRO A 197 -2.13 5.31 3.53
CA PRO A 197 -2.18 4.96 2.11
C PRO A 197 -1.11 5.72 1.31
N ASN A 198 -0.60 5.10 0.25
CA ASN A 198 0.31 5.68 -0.74
C ASN A 198 1.65 6.18 -0.17
N VAL A 199 2.19 5.54 0.87
CA VAL A 199 3.49 5.92 1.46
C VAL A 199 4.53 4.79 1.52
N PRO A 200 4.77 4.03 0.44
CA PRO A 200 5.70 2.89 0.47
C PRO A 200 7.15 3.27 0.80
N TRP A 201 7.62 4.48 0.48
CA TRP A 201 8.97 4.92 0.91
C TRP A 201 9.03 5.18 2.43
N ASP A 202 8.04 5.88 2.98
CA ASP A 202 7.96 6.12 4.43
C ASP A 202 7.85 4.81 5.21
N ASP A 203 7.00 3.90 4.73
CA ASP A 203 6.81 2.57 5.31
C ASP A 203 8.09 1.74 5.24
N ALA A 204 8.81 1.75 4.11
CA ALA A 204 10.08 1.04 3.99
C ALA A 204 11.17 1.61 4.91
N THR A 205 11.29 2.93 5.02
CA THR A 205 12.50 3.59 5.54
C THR A 205 12.37 4.16 6.95
N ASN A 206 11.18 4.62 7.34
CA ASN A 206 10.96 5.34 8.60
C ASN A 206 10.06 4.56 9.56
N HIS A 207 9.03 3.90 9.04
CA HIS A 207 8.05 3.15 9.83
C HIS A 207 8.29 1.64 9.84
N GLY A 208 9.20 1.14 9.00
CA GLY A 208 9.64 -0.25 8.97
C GLY A 208 10.01 -0.78 10.36
N VAL A 209 10.51 0.09 11.24
CA VAL A 209 10.95 -0.25 12.59
C VAL A 209 9.85 0.05 13.60
N ASP A 210 9.07 -0.98 13.96
CA ASP A 210 8.13 -0.90 15.07
C ASP A 210 8.78 -1.24 16.43
N GLN A 211 8.23 -0.72 17.54
CA GLN A 211 8.73 -1.02 18.88
C GLN A 211 8.58 -2.50 19.24
N ALA A 212 7.57 -3.21 18.72
CA ALA A 212 7.33 -4.61 19.01
C ALA A 212 8.29 -5.55 18.25
N TYR A 213 8.84 -5.10 17.11
CA TYR A 213 9.76 -5.89 16.27
C TYR A 213 11.20 -5.37 16.23
N GLY A 214 11.47 -4.17 16.75
CA GLY A 214 12.79 -3.59 16.99
C GLY A 214 13.64 -3.24 15.75
N ASN A 215 13.34 -3.83 14.59
CA ASN A 215 13.93 -3.54 13.27
C ASN A 215 12.85 -3.66 12.18
N SER A 216 13.26 -3.58 10.90
CA SER A 216 12.35 -3.64 9.76
C SER A 216 11.47 -4.88 9.80
N SER A 217 10.16 -4.65 9.81
CA SER A 217 9.07 -5.64 9.78
C SER A 217 8.09 -5.34 8.65
N THR A 218 8.59 -4.84 7.52
CA THR A 218 7.75 -4.63 6.34
C THR A 218 7.44 -5.96 5.66
N ASP A 219 6.27 -6.03 5.04
CA ASP A 219 5.90 -7.07 4.09
C ASP A 219 5.91 -8.50 4.70
N GLU A 220 4.92 -8.76 5.56
CA GLU A 220 4.59 -10.08 6.09
C GLU A 220 4.07 -11.01 4.99
N ASN A 221 4.63 -12.22 4.90
CA ASN A 221 4.33 -13.14 3.81
C ASN A 221 2.92 -13.78 3.91
N CYS A 222 2.33 -13.89 5.11
CA CYS A 222 0.96 -14.40 5.28
C CYS A 222 -0.07 -13.52 4.58
N ASN A 223 0.17 -12.21 4.53
CA ASN A 223 -0.71 -11.26 3.85
C ASN A 223 -0.82 -11.64 2.38
N ILE A 224 0.30 -11.95 1.75
CA ILE A 224 0.33 -12.21 0.31
C ILE A 224 -0.19 -13.60 -0.01
N TYR A 225 0.04 -14.58 0.86
CA TYR A 225 -0.65 -15.86 0.79
C TYR A 225 -2.18 -15.68 0.74
N ASN A 226 -2.74 -14.88 1.65
CA ASN A 226 -4.17 -14.62 1.70
C ASN A 226 -4.66 -13.72 0.57
N MET A 227 -3.86 -12.75 0.11
CA MET A 227 -4.16 -11.96 -1.09
C MET A 227 -4.24 -12.84 -2.32
N LEU A 228 -3.33 -13.79 -2.52
CA LEU A 228 -3.36 -14.70 -3.65
C LEU A 228 -4.58 -15.63 -3.60
N LYS A 229 -5.01 -16.08 -2.41
CA LYS A 229 -6.28 -16.81 -2.26
C LYS A 229 -7.48 -15.97 -2.66
N LEU A 230 -7.60 -14.75 -2.12
CA LEU A 230 -8.68 -13.83 -2.49
C LEU A 230 -8.69 -13.53 -4.00
N THR A 231 -7.51 -13.28 -4.56
CA THR A 231 -7.30 -13.03 -6.00
C THR A 231 -7.77 -14.22 -6.84
N LYS A 232 -7.45 -15.45 -6.42
CA LYS A 232 -7.86 -16.67 -7.10
C LYS A 232 -9.38 -16.83 -7.11
N GLU A 233 -10.05 -16.65 -5.98
CA GLU A 233 -11.51 -16.78 -5.91
C GLU A 233 -12.21 -15.71 -6.74
N LEU A 234 -11.74 -14.46 -6.69
CA LEU A 234 -12.26 -13.41 -7.56
C LEU A 234 -12.06 -13.76 -9.05
N TYR A 235 -10.89 -14.27 -9.42
CA TYR A 235 -10.60 -14.70 -10.78
C TYR A 235 -11.51 -15.85 -11.26
N ARG A 236 -11.85 -16.80 -10.39
CA ARG A 236 -12.73 -17.94 -10.73
C ARG A 236 -14.14 -17.53 -11.12
N LEU A 237 -14.58 -16.33 -10.75
CA LEU A 237 -15.96 -15.88 -11.01
C LEU A 237 -16.16 -15.34 -12.43
N ASP A 238 -15.19 -14.57 -12.94
CA ASP A 238 -15.34 -13.85 -14.22
C ASP A 238 -14.08 -13.82 -15.09
N HIS A 239 -13.01 -14.50 -14.68
CA HIS A 239 -11.74 -14.59 -15.40
C HIS A 239 -11.11 -13.24 -15.74
N ASN A 240 -11.41 -12.18 -15.00
CA ASN A 240 -10.83 -10.86 -15.24
C ASN A 240 -9.30 -10.89 -15.12
N ALA A 241 -8.60 -10.52 -16.21
CA ALA A 241 -7.15 -10.60 -16.31
C ALA A 241 -6.39 -9.84 -15.22
N LYS A 242 -6.98 -8.79 -14.61
CA LYS A 242 -6.31 -8.02 -13.55
C LYS A 242 -5.90 -8.89 -12.35
N TYR A 243 -6.72 -9.90 -12.02
CA TYR A 243 -6.42 -10.83 -10.93
C TYR A 243 -5.26 -11.75 -11.30
N ALA A 244 -5.26 -12.31 -12.51
CA ALA A 244 -4.18 -13.16 -12.99
C ALA A 244 -2.84 -12.40 -13.09
N LYS A 245 -2.88 -11.12 -13.51
CA LYS A 245 -1.70 -10.24 -13.59
C LYS A 245 -1.07 -10.00 -12.21
N TYR A 246 -1.89 -9.64 -11.22
CA TYR A 246 -1.40 -9.49 -9.85
C TYR A 246 -0.90 -10.82 -9.28
N TYR A 247 -1.63 -11.92 -9.51
CA TYR A 247 -1.23 -13.25 -9.03
C TYR A 247 0.16 -13.61 -9.55
N GLN A 248 0.39 -13.50 -10.86
CA GLN A 248 1.67 -13.79 -11.49
C GLN A 248 2.81 -12.97 -10.90
N TRP A 249 2.55 -11.68 -10.68
CA TRP A 249 3.54 -10.76 -10.13
C TRP A 249 3.91 -11.11 -8.67
N ALA A 250 2.92 -11.18 -7.79
CA ALA A 250 3.12 -11.42 -6.36
C ALA A 250 3.57 -12.87 -6.05
N PHE A 251 3.14 -13.84 -6.85
CA PHE A 251 3.61 -15.22 -6.75
C PHE A 251 5.13 -15.31 -6.94
N THR A 252 5.64 -14.73 -8.03
CA THR A 252 7.07 -14.77 -8.35
C THR A 252 7.90 -13.91 -7.40
N ASN A 253 7.41 -12.69 -7.13
CA ASN A 253 8.21 -11.66 -6.46
C ASN A 253 8.01 -11.61 -4.94
N GLN A 254 7.07 -12.36 -4.38
CA GLN A 254 6.92 -12.48 -2.94
C GLN A 254 6.85 -13.92 -2.44
N ILE A 255 5.91 -14.75 -2.91
CA ILE A 255 5.76 -16.12 -2.38
C ILE A 255 6.99 -16.98 -2.66
N VAL A 256 7.45 -17.04 -3.91
CA VAL A 256 8.65 -17.80 -4.27
C VAL A 256 9.90 -17.16 -3.64
N ALA A 257 9.92 -15.83 -3.56
CA ALA A 257 11.06 -15.10 -3.02
C ALA A 257 11.21 -15.25 -1.49
N ALA A 258 10.12 -15.48 -0.76
CA ALA A 258 10.14 -15.70 0.68
C ALA A 258 10.68 -17.08 1.07
N GLN A 259 10.75 -18.05 0.14
CA GLN A 259 11.27 -19.38 0.41
C GLN A 259 12.79 -19.44 0.28
N ASN A 260 13.46 -20.01 1.28
CA ASN A 260 14.85 -20.41 1.15
C ASN A 260 14.93 -21.66 0.26
N PRO A 261 15.59 -21.61 -0.91
CA PRO A 261 15.62 -22.74 -1.83
C PRO A 261 16.49 -23.91 -1.34
N ASP A 262 17.39 -23.68 -0.38
CA ASP A 262 18.27 -24.74 0.14
C ASP A 262 17.60 -25.50 1.28
N THR A 263 16.86 -24.81 2.16
CA THR A 263 16.25 -25.41 3.37
C THR A 263 14.76 -25.64 3.25
N GLY A 264 14.10 -24.99 2.27
CA GLY A 264 12.65 -24.98 2.12
C GLY A 264 11.90 -24.08 3.11
N MET A 265 12.60 -23.48 4.08
CA MET A 265 11.99 -22.63 5.12
C MET A 265 11.63 -21.24 4.60
N PHE A 266 10.62 -20.63 5.21
CA PHE A 266 10.08 -19.35 4.77
C PHE A 266 10.52 -18.19 5.66
N ALA A 267 10.62 -17.01 5.05
CA ALA A 267 10.79 -15.75 5.74
C ALA A 267 9.43 -15.22 6.22
N TYR A 268 9.44 -14.57 7.39
CA TYR A 268 8.25 -13.89 7.92
C TYR A 268 8.07 -12.54 7.24
N PHE A 269 9.05 -11.64 7.43
CA PHE A 269 9.10 -10.32 6.83
C PHE A 269 10.11 -10.27 5.69
N SER A 270 9.80 -9.46 4.67
CA SER A 270 10.72 -9.05 3.62
C SER A 270 11.00 -7.54 3.74
N PRO A 271 12.05 -7.13 4.45
CA PRO A 271 12.43 -5.71 4.57
C PRO A 271 12.57 -4.97 3.22
N MET A 272 11.77 -3.94 2.99
CA MET A 272 11.76 -3.23 1.70
C MET A 272 12.90 -2.22 1.55
N ASP A 273 13.46 -1.70 2.65
CA ASP A 273 14.64 -0.82 2.60
C ASP A 273 15.94 -1.57 2.38
N ALA A 274 16.86 -0.92 1.67
CA ALA A 274 18.14 -1.50 1.33
C ALA A 274 19.09 -1.53 2.54
N GLY A 275 19.61 -2.72 2.85
CA GLY A 275 20.55 -2.93 3.94
C GLY A 275 20.12 -3.97 4.97
N TYR A 276 18.97 -4.57 4.79
CA TYR A 276 18.50 -5.73 5.55
C TYR A 276 18.71 -7.03 4.77
N PHE A 277 18.48 -8.17 5.42
CA PHE A 277 18.52 -9.52 4.84
C PHE A 277 17.27 -10.31 5.22
N LYS A 278 16.97 -11.41 4.51
CA LYS A 278 15.82 -12.28 4.81
C LYS A 278 16.11 -13.15 6.03
N VAL A 279 15.17 -13.22 6.97
CA VAL A 279 15.28 -14.11 8.14
C VAL A 279 14.34 -15.28 7.92
N TYR A 280 14.89 -16.48 7.80
CA TYR A 280 14.12 -17.71 7.61
C TYR A 280 13.92 -18.45 8.92
N ASP A 281 12.81 -19.18 8.98
CA ASP A 281 12.59 -20.17 10.03
C ASP A 281 13.58 -21.36 9.92
N THR A 282 13.61 -22.23 10.92
CA THR A 282 14.45 -23.44 10.96
C THR A 282 13.60 -24.71 11.11
N PRO A 283 13.98 -25.82 10.47
CA PRO A 283 13.17 -27.06 10.46
C PRO A 283 13.20 -27.86 11.78
N ASN A 284 14.05 -27.51 12.74
CA ASN A 284 14.23 -28.31 13.96
C ASN A 284 13.14 -28.02 14.98
N LEU A 285 12.19 -28.96 15.06
CA LEU A 285 11.37 -29.19 16.25
C LEU A 285 12.30 -29.64 17.38
N ASP A 286 12.10 -29.05 18.56
CA ASP A 286 12.75 -29.39 19.82
C ASP A 286 12.93 -30.92 19.99
N PRO A 287 14.16 -31.46 19.77
CA PRO A 287 14.36 -32.90 19.72
C PRO A 287 14.21 -33.58 21.08
N ASP A 288 14.19 -32.81 22.18
CA ASP A 288 14.01 -33.35 23.53
C ASP A 288 12.56 -33.25 24.04
N GLY A 289 11.67 -32.59 23.30
CA GLY A 289 10.25 -32.46 23.66
C GLY A 289 10.02 -31.77 25.00
N THR A 290 11.00 -31.03 25.52
CA THR A 290 10.89 -30.36 26.82
C THR A 290 10.00 -29.12 26.75
N GLY A 291 9.67 -28.64 25.55
CA GLY A 291 8.73 -27.54 25.36
C GLY A 291 9.23 -26.24 25.98
N ASN A 292 10.54 -26.10 26.16
CA ASN A 292 11.12 -24.92 26.79
C ASN A 292 11.17 -23.74 25.82
N ALA A 293 10.02 -23.14 25.56
CA ALA A 293 9.87 -21.88 24.82
C ALA A 293 10.63 -20.70 25.47
N ASN A 294 11.16 -20.86 26.70
CA ASN A 294 11.96 -19.85 27.38
C ASN A 294 13.48 -19.96 27.10
N ALA A 295 13.97 -20.96 26.36
CA ALA A 295 15.38 -20.99 25.95
C ALA A 295 15.77 -19.79 25.05
N ALA A 296 14.78 -19.11 24.44
CA ALA A 296 14.98 -17.92 23.62
C ALA A 296 15.12 -16.61 24.41
N LYS A 297 14.74 -16.56 25.70
CA LYS A 297 14.65 -15.29 26.45
C LYS A 297 16.00 -14.76 26.93
N ASP A 298 17.01 -15.63 27.06
CA ASP A 298 18.30 -15.25 27.65
C ASP A 298 19.41 -14.95 26.62
N ASP A 299 19.14 -15.04 25.32
CA ASP A 299 20.21 -14.91 24.31
C ASP A 299 19.87 -13.95 23.16
N ALA A 300 20.13 -12.67 23.38
CA ALA A 300 20.09 -11.62 22.36
C ALA A 300 21.15 -11.80 21.23
N HIS A 301 21.87 -12.92 21.21
CA HIS A 301 23.01 -13.18 20.34
C HIS A 301 22.98 -14.60 19.76
N MET A 302 21.89 -14.99 19.08
CA MET A 302 21.88 -16.26 18.34
C MET A 302 22.73 -16.17 17.06
N ASP A 303 23.79 -16.99 16.99
CA ASP A 303 24.48 -17.35 15.75
C ASP A 303 23.66 -18.42 15.02
N ILE A 304 23.21 -18.12 13.80
CA ILE A 304 22.39 -19.02 12.98
C ILE A 304 23.13 -20.33 12.62
N ASN A 305 24.46 -20.40 12.81
CA ASN A 305 25.29 -21.53 12.42
C ASN A 305 25.74 -22.44 13.57
N ASP A 306 25.40 -22.11 14.83
CA ASP A 306 25.75 -22.95 15.98
C ASP A 306 24.83 -24.19 16.04
N ARG A 307 25.30 -25.29 15.44
CA ARG A 307 24.64 -26.60 15.44
C ARG A 307 24.75 -27.35 16.77
N THR A 308 25.38 -26.77 17.80
CA THR A 308 25.70 -27.47 19.06
C THR A 308 24.74 -27.16 20.20
N ARG A 309 23.80 -26.22 20.02
CA ARG A 309 22.83 -25.80 21.06
C ARG A 309 21.42 -26.37 20.82
N PRO A 310 20.63 -26.63 21.89
CA PRO A 310 19.27 -27.15 21.76
C PRO A 310 18.41 -26.20 20.92
N ASN A 311 17.73 -26.79 19.95
CA ASN A 311 17.01 -26.12 18.88
C ASN A 311 15.82 -25.31 19.41
N VAL A 312 15.78 -24.01 19.13
CA VAL A 312 14.59 -23.20 19.43
C VAL A 312 13.58 -23.40 18.30
N THR A 313 12.54 -24.18 18.57
CA THR A 313 11.39 -24.29 17.66
C THR A 313 10.69 -22.94 17.53
N ARG A 314 10.39 -22.51 16.31
CA ARG A 314 9.62 -21.28 16.06
C ARG A 314 8.31 -21.65 15.37
N PHE A 315 7.21 -21.14 15.90
CA PHE A 315 5.85 -21.46 15.44
C PHE A 315 5.19 -20.20 14.89
N TRP A 316 5.76 -19.69 13.81
CA TRP A 316 5.24 -18.50 13.14
C TRP A 316 4.05 -18.87 12.26
N CYS A 317 3.10 -17.94 12.09
CA CYS A 317 2.03 -18.09 11.11
C CYS A 317 2.58 -18.32 9.69
N ASP A 318 3.68 -17.65 9.35
CA ASP A 318 4.33 -17.74 8.05
C ASP A 318 5.01 -19.07 7.76
N THR A 319 5.36 -19.83 8.80
CA THR A 319 5.80 -21.21 8.63
C THR A 319 4.63 -22.05 8.09
N GLY A 320 3.43 -21.85 8.64
CA GLY A 320 2.21 -22.55 8.19
C GLY A 320 1.77 -22.15 6.78
N THR A 321 1.63 -20.86 6.50
CA THR A 321 1.22 -20.37 5.18
C THR A 321 2.30 -20.64 4.11
N GLY A 322 3.58 -20.59 4.48
CA GLY A 322 4.70 -20.96 3.61
C GLY A 322 4.62 -22.43 3.17
N MET A 323 4.42 -23.35 4.12
CA MET A 323 4.20 -24.77 3.83
C MET A 323 3.00 -24.99 2.90
N GLU A 324 1.86 -24.35 3.20
CA GLU A 324 0.67 -24.41 2.34
C GLU A 324 0.96 -23.88 0.93
N SER A 325 1.68 -22.76 0.81
CA SER A 325 2.06 -22.16 -0.48
C SER A 325 2.88 -23.13 -1.33
N ALA A 326 3.95 -23.70 -0.79
CA ALA A 326 4.84 -24.62 -1.51
C ALA A 326 4.10 -25.85 -2.07
N SER A 327 3.10 -26.35 -1.34
CA SER A 327 2.30 -27.50 -1.76
C SER A 327 1.43 -27.25 -3.00
N LYS A 328 1.20 -25.98 -3.38
CA LYS A 328 0.20 -25.60 -4.39
C LYS A 328 0.67 -24.54 -5.38
N TYR A 329 1.98 -24.46 -5.64
CA TYR A 329 2.52 -23.53 -6.63
C TYR A 329 1.86 -23.63 -8.02
N GLY A 330 1.47 -24.84 -8.45
CA GLY A 330 0.81 -25.04 -9.76
C GLY A 330 -0.70 -24.74 -9.80
N ASP A 331 -1.32 -24.40 -8.67
CA ASP A 331 -2.79 -24.36 -8.50
C ASP A 331 -3.49 -23.20 -9.25
N SER A 332 -2.72 -22.23 -9.75
CA SER A 332 -3.25 -21.10 -10.54
C SER A 332 -2.61 -20.97 -11.92
N PHE A 333 -1.90 -22.01 -12.39
CA PHE A 333 -1.26 -21.98 -13.71
C PHE A 333 -2.29 -22.04 -14.85
N TYR A 334 -3.33 -22.85 -14.65
CA TYR A 334 -4.36 -23.13 -15.64
C TYR A 334 -5.76 -23.05 -15.02
N PHE A 335 -6.70 -22.42 -15.72
CA PHE A 335 -8.12 -22.48 -15.38
C PHE A 335 -8.92 -22.93 -16.61
N LEU A 336 -9.94 -23.74 -16.36
CA LEU A 336 -10.81 -24.26 -17.41
C LEU A 336 -12.17 -23.59 -17.29
N ASP A 337 -12.72 -23.18 -18.43
CA ASP A 337 -14.08 -22.70 -18.50
C ASP A 337 -14.78 -23.36 -19.69
N THR A 338 -15.93 -23.96 -19.44
CA THR A 338 -16.78 -24.55 -20.48
C THR A 338 -18.09 -23.79 -20.66
N ALA A 339 -18.23 -22.63 -20.02
CA ALA A 339 -19.35 -21.75 -20.21
C ALA A 339 -19.46 -21.38 -21.70
N ASN A 340 -20.70 -21.24 -22.18
CA ASN A 340 -20.99 -20.81 -23.55
C ASN A 340 -20.61 -21.79 -24.68
N GLY A 341 -20.31 -23.05 -24.36
CA GLY A 341 -20.11 -24.11 -25.36
C GLY A 341 -18.74 -24.14 -26.04
N THR A 342 -17.78 -23.38 -25.51
CA THR A 342 -16.35 -23.52 -25.83
C THR A 342 -15.65 -24.34 -24.73
N ASN A 343 -14.44 -24.82 -25.01
CA ASN A 343 -13.57 -25.46 -24.01
C ASN A 343 -12.35 -24.56 -23.79
N ASP A 344 -12.51 -23.53 -22.97
CA ASP A 344 -11.46 -22.53 -22.74
C ASP A 344 -10.45 -23.02 -21.72
N VAL A 345 -9.17 -22.78 -22.02
CA VAL A 345 -8.04 -23.05 -21.16
C VAL A 345 -7.25 -21.77 -20.98
N TYR A 346 -7.47 -21.10 -19.84
CA TYR A 346 -6.71 -19.93 -19.43
C TYR A 346 -5.32 -20.34 -18.97
N VAL A 347 -4.29 -19.78 -19.59
CA VAL A 347 -2.88 -19.98 -19.25
C VAL A 347 -2.37 -18.70 -18.62
N ASN A 348 -2.24 -18.71 -17.30
CA ASN A 348 -1.94 -17.52 -16.50
C ASN A 348 -0.47 -17.42 -16.09
N GLU A 349 0.24 -18.54 -16.04
CA GLU A 349 1.65 -18.58 -15.64
C GLU A 349 2.55 -19.11 -16.75
N PHE A 350 3.68 -18.44 -16.96
CA PHE A 350 4.65 -18.80 -17.99
C PHE A 350 5.79 -19.65 -17.44
N ILE A 351 5.44 -20.71 -16.70
CA ILE A 351 6.35 -21.62 -16.03
C ILE A 351 6.24 -23.01 -16.69
N SER A 352 7.39 -23.63 -16.94
CA SER A 352 7.46 -24.98 -17.52
C SER A 352 6.63 -25.96 -16.68
N SER A 353 5.62 -26.56 -17.29
CA SER A 353 4.60 -27.35 -16.59
C SER A 353 3.84 -28.25 -17.57
N THR A 354 3.08 -29.19 -17.05
CA THR A 354 2.21 -30.05 -17.85
C THR A 354 0.84 -30.12 -17.21
N TYR A 355 -0.17 -29.72 -17.96
CA TYR A 355 -1.58 -29.96 -17.63
C TYR A 355 -2.07 -31.23 -18.34
N THR A 356 -2.77 -32.09 -17.60
CA THR A 356 -3.41 -33.30 -18.13
C THR A 356 -4.90 -33.25 -17.78
N GLY A 357 -5.74 -33.19 -18.81
CA GLY A 357 -7.19 -33.21 -18.68
C GLY A 357 -7.81 -34.57 -19.00
N ALA A 358 -9.14 -34.61 -19.08
CA ALA A 358 -9.89 -35.80 -19.48
C ALA A 358 -9.60 -36.21 -20.94
N ASN A 359 -9.90 -37.47 -21.29
CA ASN A 359 -9.79 -38.00 -22.65
C ASN A 359 -8.39 -37.85 -23.29
N GLY A 360 -7.34 -37.78 -22.47
CA GLY A 360 -5.97 -37.62 -22.94
C GLY A 360 -5.61 -36.22 -23.43
N PHE A 361 -6.47 -35.21 -23.21
CA PHE A 361 -6.15 -33.81 -23.46
C PHE A 361 -4.91 -33.41 -22.66
N LYS A 362 -3.93 -32.80 -23.32
CA LYS A 362 -2.66 -32.42 -22.71
C LYS A 362 -2.18 -31.07 -23.21
N LEU A 363 -1.65 -30.27 -22.29
CA LEU A 363 -0.93 -29.03 -22.58
C LEU A 363 0.43 -29.11 -21.89
N VAL A 364 1.50 -29.12 -22.68
CA VAL A 364 2.88 -29.17 -22.20
C VAL A 364 3.53 -27.84 -22.49
N GLN A 365 3.86 -27.10 -21.43
CA GLN A 365 4.54 -25.82 -21.51
C GLN A 365 6.04 -25.99 -21.25
N LYS A 366 6.87 -25.46 -22.15
CA LYS A 366 8.31 -25.28 -22.00
C LYS A 366 8.63 -23.80 -22.11
N SER A 367 8.79 -23.16 -20.97
CA SER A 367 9.04 -21.73 -20.90
C SER A 367 10.53 -21.44 -20.77
N SER A 368 11.01 -20.48 -21.55
CA SER A 368 12.34 -19.89 -21.41
C SER A 368 12.31 -18.55 -20.67
N ILE A 369 11.13 -18.05 -20.33
CA ILE A 369 10.92 -16.86 -19.51
C ILE A 369 11.37 -17.18 -18.07
N PRO A 370 12.09 -16.26 -17.40
CA PRO A 370 12.53 -14.91 -17.82
C PRO A 370 13.91 -14.83 -18.50
N LYS A 371 14.60 -15.96 -18.74
CA LYS A 371 15.95 -15.92 -19.34
C LYS A 371 15.89 -15.43 -20.79
N GLN A 372 14.92 -15.89 -21.54
CA GLN A 372 14.51 -15.37 -22.85
C GLN A 372 13.03 -14.95 -22.75
N ASP A 373 12.45 -14.51 -23.85
CA ASP A 373 11.13 -13.88 -23.89
C ASP A 373 10.03 -14.80 -24.43
N THR A 374 10.27 -16.12 -24.53
CA THR A 374 9.37 -17.04 -25.24
C THR A 374 8.92 -18.21 -24.37
N THR A 375 7.64 -18.58 -24.47
CA THR A 375 7.11 -19.85 -23.98
C THR A 375 6.56 -20.69 -25.13
N GLU A 376 6.91 -21.98 -25.14
CA GLU A 376 6.46 -22.95 -26.13
C GLU A 376 5.43 -23.88 -25.50
N ILE A 377 4.27 -24.01 -26.14
CA ILE A 377 3.13 -24.80 -25.66
C ILE A 377 2.77 -25.85 -26.71
N ALA A 378 2.89 -27.12 -26.34
CA ALA A 378 2.41 -28.24 -27.14
C ALA A 378 1.06 -28.71 -26.62
N VAL A 379 0.05 -28.67 -27.47
CA VAL A 379 -1.32 -29.12 -27.20
C VAL A 379 -1.57 -30.45 -27.91
N SER A 380 -2.21 -31.40 -27.24
CA SER A 380 -2.57 -32.70 -27.80
C SER A 380 -3.96 -33.14 -27.34
N ASN A 381 -4.71 -33.80 -28.22
CA ASN A 381 -6.07 -34.28 -27.97
C ASN A 381 -7.03 -33.20 -27.44
N ALA A 382 -6.89 -31.95 -27.90
CA ALA A 382 -7.82 -30.89 -27.59
C ALA A 382 -9.22 -31.23 -28.12
N PRO A 383 -10.27 -31.13 -27.28
CA PRO A 383 -11.66 -31.22 -27.72
C PRO A 383 -11.99 -30.28 -28.88
N ALA A 384 -13.11 -30.53 -29.56
CA ALA A 384 -13.65 -29.56 -30.50
C ALA A 384 -13.98 -28.24 -29.78
N ASN A 385 -13.84 -27.12 -30.47
CA ASN A 385 -14.08 -25.77 -29.93
C ASN A 385 -13.21 -25.41 -28.71
N THR A 386 -12.01 -25.98 -28.59
CA THR A 386 -11.04 -25.57 -27.56
C THR A 386 -10.41 -24.22 -27.91
N ARG A 387 -10.26 -23.36 -26.89
CA ARG A 387 -9.54 -22.10 -26.99
C ARG A 387 -8.45 -22.05 -25.93
N ILE A 388 -7.21 -21.79 -26.34
CA ILE A 388 -6.12 -21.48 -25.41
C ILE A 388 -6.13 -19.97 -25.22
N ARG A 389 -6.40 -19.54 -23.99
CA ARG A 389 -6.51 -18.12 -23.60
C ARG A 389 -5.19 -17.73 -22.91
N LEU A 390 -4.28 -17.11 -23.64
CA LEU A 390 -2.95 -16.73 -23.11
C LEU A 390 -3.02 -15.36 -22.44
N LEU A 391 -2.60 -15.27 -21.18
CA LEU A 391 -2.57 -13.99 -20.47
C LEU A 391 -1.70 -12.96 -21.22
N LEU A 392 -2.19 -11.73 -21.34
CA LEU A 392 -1.41 -10.58 -21.78
C LEU A 392 -0.89 -9.83 -20.54
N PRO A 393 0.37 -10.01 -20.12
CA PRO A 393 0.86 -9.46 -18.86
C PRO A 393 1.20 -7.96 -18.94
N ASP A 394 1.07 -7.24 -17.82
CA ASP A 394 1.37 -5.79 -17.74
C ASP A 394 2.87 -5.45 -17.93
N TRP A 395 3.74 -6.44 -17.72
CA TRP A 395 5.18 -6.26 -17.93
C TRP A 395 5.61 -6.34 -19.39
N ALA A 396 4.74 -6.75 -20.32
CA ALA A 396 5.05 -6.79 -21.75
C ALA A 396 5.56 -5.41 -22.23
N ALA A 397 6.76 -5.38 -22.80
CA ALA A 397 7.43 -4.16 -23.24
C ALA A 397 7.13 -3.78 -24.70
N GLY A 398 6.32 -4.58 -25.39
CA GLY A 398 5.90 -4.40 -26.77
C GLY A 398 4.82 -5.41 -27.13
N THR A 399 4.36 -5.38 -28.38
CA THR A 399 3.32 -6.30 -28.86
C THR A 399 3.84 -7.74 -28.86
N PRO A 400 3.19 -8.66 -28.13
CA PRO A 400 3.57 -10.06 -28.17
C PRO A 400 3.33 -10.68 -29.55
N VAL A 401 4.12 -11.71 -29.88
CA VAL A 401 3.99 -12.45 -31.13
C VAL A 401 3.58 -13.89 -30.81
N VAL A 402 2.45 -14.32 -31.37
CA VAL A 402 1.97 -15.69 -31.27
C VAL A 402 2.15 -16.40 -32.60
N LYS A 403 2.72 -17.61 -32.58
CA LYS A 403 2.77 -18.51 -33.75
C LYS A 403 2.07 -19.81 -33.42
N VAL A 404 1.21 -20.27 -34.32
CA VAL A 404 0.56 -21.58 -34.24
C VAL A 404 1.06 -22.43 -35.39
N ASN A 405 1.63 -23.60 -35.08
CA ASN A 405 2.25 -24.51 -36.05
C ASN A 405 3.26 -23.79 -36.96
N GLY A 406 4.04 -22.87 -36.38
CA GLY A 406 5.04 -22.05 -37.07
C GLY A 406 4.51 -20.80 -37.78
N ALA A 407 3.20 -20.68 -37.98
CA ALA A 407 2.59 -19.52 -38.65
C ALA A 407 2.19 -18.43 -37.63
N VAL A 408 2.63 -17.18 -37.87
CA VAL A 408 2.25 -16.01 -37.06
C VAL A 408 0.74 -15.82 -37.11
N GLN A 409 0.12 -15.65 -35.94
CA GLN A 409 -1.30 -15.40 -35.80
C GLN A 409 -1.55 -13.92 -35.52
N ASN A 410 -2.62 -13.38 -36.09
CA ASN A 410 -3.15 -12.09 -35.70
C ASN A 410 -4.20 -12.31 -34.60
N VAL A 411 -3.78 -12.23 -33.35
CA VAL A 411 -4.63 -12.43 -32.18
C VAL A 411 -4.94 -11.08 -31.55
N ALA A 412 -6.23 -10.80 -31.33
CA ALA A 412 -6.67 -9.60 -30.64
C ALA A 412 -6.59 -9.81 -29.12
N ASP A 413 -6.38 -8.72 -28.40
CA ASP A 413 -6.61 -8.67 -26.96
C ASP A 413 -8.12 -8.74 -26.69
N ASP A 414 -8.52 -9.76 -25.94
CA ASP A 414 -9.87 -9.98 -25.44
C ASP A 414 -9.82 -9.96 -23.90
N ASN A 415 -10.02 -8.76 -23.35
CA ASN A 415 -10.05 -8.50 -21.91
C ASN A 415 -8.79 -8.97 -21.15
N GLY A 416 -7.61 -8.71 -21.72
CA GLY A 416 -6.31 -9.09 -21.17
C GLY A 416 -5.86 -10.51 -21.50
N TYR A 417 -6.50 -11.15 -22.48
CA TYR A 417 -6.10 -12.46 -23.00
C TYR A 417 -6.02 -12.47 -24.52
N LEU A 418 -5.06 -13.21 -25.05
CA LEU A 418 -5.02 -13.57 -26.46
C LEU A 418 -5.79 -14.88 -26.67
N ASP A 419 -6.68 -14.90 -27.64
CA ASP A 419 -7.53 -16.07 -27.95
C ASP A 419 -6.93 -16.90 -29.10
N ILE A 420 -6.61 -18.17 -28.82
CA ILE A 420 -6.03 -19.10 -29.79
C ILE A 420 -6.93 -20.33 -29.92
N PRO A 421 -7.76 -20.40 -30.98
CA PRO A 421 -8.54 -21.59 -31.28
C PRO A 421 -7.64 -22.78 -31.62
N VAL A 422 -7.92 -23.94 -31.02
CA VAL A 422 -7.20 -25.19 -31.26
C VAL A 422 -8.18 -26.35 -31.41
N SER A 423 -7.87 -27.28 -32.32
CA SER A 423 -8.55 -28.57 -32.40
C SER A 423 -7.52 -29.69 -32.57
N GLY A 424 -7.66 -30.78 -31.81
CA GLY A 424 -6.72 -31.89 -31.85
C GLY A 424 -5.34 -31.53 -31.29
N SER A 425 -4.35 -31.30 -32.16
CA SER A 425 -2.97 -31.01 -31.74
C SER A 425 -2.45 -29.72 -32.37
N ALA A 426 -1.69 -28.95 -31.59
CA ALA A 426 -1.06 -27.72 -32.05
C ALA A 426 0.24 -27.45 -31.28
N THR A 427 1.14 -26.71 -31.92
CA THR A 427 2.28 -26.09 -31.26
C THR A 427 2.08 -24.58 -31.26
N ILE A 428 2.20 -23.94 -30.10
CA ILE A 428 2.00 -22.52 -29.92
C ILE A 428 3.29 -21.93 -29.34
N SER A 429 3.90 -21.01 -30.07
CA SER A 429 5.03 -20.21 -29.59
C SER A 429 4.50 -18.84 -29.21
N TYR A 430 4.74 -18.41 -27.97
CA TYR A 430 4.30 -17.12 -27.45
C TYR A 430 5.50 -16.31 -26.98
N GLN A 431 5.86 -15.30 -27.77
CA GLN A 431 6.96 -14.39 -27.49
C GLN A 431 6.42 -13.09 -26.89
N ILE A 432 6.89 -12.72 -25.69
CA ILE A 432 6.45 -11.57 -24.91
C ILE A 432 7.66 -10.65 -24.67
N PRO A 433 7.82 -9.55 -25.42
CA PRO A 433 8.98 -8.67 -25.29
C PRO A 433 9.18 -8.20 -23.84
N MET A 434 10.42 -8.29 -23.35
CA MET A 434 10.80 -7.85 -22.00
C MET A 434 11.80 -6.69 -22.08
N ALA A 435 11.63 -5.72 -21.19
CA ALA A 435 12.56 -4.61 -21.02
C ALA A 435 12.68 -4.27 -19.53
N VAL A 436 13.77 -3.59 -19.19
CA VAL A 436 13.92 -3.03 -17.84
C VAL A 436 12.96 -1.85 -17.67
N LYS A 437 12.29 -1.78 -16.52
CA LYS A 437 11.53 -0.61 -16.09
C LYS A 437 12.05 -0.11 -14.73
N ALA A 438 11.96 1.19 -14.50
CA ALA A 438 12.16 1.80 -13.19
C ALA A 438 10.79 2.12 -12.59
N VAL A 439 10.60 1.79 -11.32
CA VAL A 439 9.35 2.00 -10.58
C VAL A 439 9.67 2.83 -9.35
N ALA A 440 9.23 4.09 -9.34
CA ALA A 440 9.37 4.95 -8.17
C ALA A 440 8.32 4.60 -7.10
N ALA A 441 8.63 4.85 -5.84
CA ALA A 441 7.65 4.85 -4.76
C ALA A 441 6.68 6.03 -4.92
N ASP A 442 5.40 5.80 -4.61
CA ASP A 442 4.34 6.79 -4.83
C ASP A 442 4.54 8.11 -4.08
N ASP A 443 5.11 8.03 -2.87
CA ASP A 443 5.44 9.16 -2.00
C ASP A 443 6.84 9.73 -2.23
N ASN A 444 7.69 9.09 -3.03
CA ASN A 444 9.04 9.54 -3.28
C ASN A 444 9.59 9.13 -4.66
N ALA A 445 9.59 10.09 -5.59
CA ALA A 445 10.10 9.91 -6.96
C ALA A 445 11.61 9.57 -7.04
N ASP A 446 12.38 9.87 -5.98
CA ASP A 446 13.81 9.58 -5.87
C ASP A 446 14.07 8.31 -5.04
N TYR A 447 13.06 7.46 -4.84
CA TYR A 447 13.21 6.13 -4.30
C TYR A 447 12.65 5.12 -5.29
N ALA A 448 13.52 4.37 -5.96
CA ALA A 448 13.14 3.57 -7.12
C ALA A 448 13.61 2.11 -7.01
N ALA A 449 12.75 1.20 -7.45
CA ALA A 449 13.06 -0.19 -7.72
C ALA A 449 13.15 -0.43 -9.24
N PHE A 450 13.69 -1.59 -9.63
CA PHE A 450 13.88 -1.96 -11.03
C PHE A 450 13.26 -3.32 -11.33
N THR A 451 12.65 -3.46 -12.50
CA THR A 451 12.02 -4.71 -12.93
C THR A 451 12.48 -5.10 -14.34
N TYR A 452 12.34 -6.38 -14.69
CA TYR A 452 12.61 -6.90 -16.04
C TYR A 452 11.65 -8.05 -16.38
N GLY A 453 10.72 -7.81 -17.30
CA GLY A 453 9.64 -8.75 -17.56
C GLY A 453 8.87 -9.09 -16.27
N PRO A 454 8.64 -10.37 -15.92
CA PRO A 454 7.94 -10.75 -14.68
C PRO A 454 8.78 -10.59 -13.40
N LEU A 455 10.01 -10.07 -13.50
CA LEU A 455 10.97 -10.06 -12.40
C LEU A 455 11.09 -8.71 -11.73
N LEU A 456 10.94 -8.70 -10.40
CA LEU A 456 11.56 -7.70 -9.55
C LEU A 456 13.06 -7.97 -9.45
N LEU A 457 13.87 -6.92 -9.63
CA LEU A 457 15.31 -7.01 -9.49
C LEU A 457 15.73 -6.48 -8.12
N ALA A 458 16.71 -7.15 -7.51
CA ALA A 458 17.37 -6.71 -6.30
C ALA A 458 18.88 -6.79 -6.46
N ALA A 459 19.58 -5.90 -5.77
CA ALA A 459 21.03 -5.88 -5.72
C ALA A 459 21.53 -6.60 -4.47
N LYS A 460 22.47 -7.52 -4.65
CA LYS A 460 23.27 -8.04 -3.54
C LYS A 460 24.24 -6.96 -3.08
N LEU A 461 24.20 -6.59 -1.80
CA LEU A 461 25.02 -5.52 -1.23
C LEU A 461 26.24 -6.10 -0.50
N VAL A 462 26.02 -6.76 0.63
CA VAL A 462 27.10 -7.37 1.42
C VAL A 462 26.63 -8.72 1.98
N SER A 463 27.54 -9.69 2.01
CA SER A 463 27.31 -10.93 2.74
C SER A 463 27.44 -10.68 4.24
N HIS A 464 26.58 -11.30 5.03
CA HIS A 464 26.67 -11.23 6.49
C HIS A 464 27.22 -12.56 7.04
N THR A 465 28.11 -12.48 8.01
CA THR A 465 28.55 -13.65 8.79
C THR A 465 28.04 -13.44 10.22
N ALA A 466 27.14 -14.30 10.68
CA ALA A 466 26.46 -14.21 12.00
C ALA A 466 25.82 -12.84 12.30
N PRO A 467 24.79 -12.41 11.54
CA PRO A 467 24.14 -11.13 11.78
C PRO A 467 23.38 -11.13 13.11
N LYS A 468 23.39 -10.00 13.81
CA LYS A 468 22.54 -9.81 14.99
C LYS A 468 21.08 -9.76 14.56
N LEU A 469 20.24 -10.56 15.21
CA LEU A 469 18.80 -10.58 15.02
C LEU A 469 18.12 -9.89 16.20
N TRP A 470 16.92 -9.37 15.97
CA TRP A 470 16.04 -8.92 17.03
C TRP A 470 14.84 -9.88 17.08
N THR A 471 14.36 -10.21 18.29
CA THR A 471 13.27 -11.19 18.50
C THR A 471 12.08 -10.55 19.23
N GLY A 472 10.87 -10.65 18.65
CA GLY A 472 9.65 -9.95 19.08
C GLY A 472 8.38 -10.73 19.04
N GLY A 473 7.33 -10.13 19.61
CA GLY A 473 6.00 -10.71 19.62
C GLY A 473 6.05 -12.16 20.10
N THR A 474 5.66 -13.08 19.21
CA THR A 474 5.66 -14.54 19.42
C THR A 474 6.97 -15.20 18.96
N ASN A 475 8.10 -14.59 19.32
CA ASN A 475 9.46 -14.97 18.91
C ASN A 475 9.73 -14.84 17.40
N VAL A 476 9.08 -13.90 16.72
CA VAL A 476 9.37 -13.53 15.32
C VAL A 476 10.71 -12.80 15.27
N GLN A 477 11.55 -13.13 14.30
CA GLN A 477 12.87 -12.53 14.17
C GLN A 477 12.95 -11.54 13.01
N SER A 478 13.55 -10.39 13.28
CA SER A 478 13.78 -9.33 12.30
C SER A 478 15.26 -9.09 12.06
N SER A 479 15.58 -8.72 10.81
CA SER A 479 16.93 -8.41 10.37
C SER A 479 17.37 -7.07 10.94
N ASN A 480 18.59 -6.97 11.47
CA ASN A 480 19.14 -5.67 11.86
C ASN A 480 19.56 -4.84 10.65
N TYR A 481 19.46 -3.50 10.75
CA TYR A 481 19.94 -2.62 9.70
C TYR A 481 21.47 -2.50 9.69
N ASP A 482 22.08 -2.57 8.51
CA ASP A 482 23.50 -2.24 8.34
C ASP A 482 23.67 -0.84 7.76
N ARG A 483 24.13 0.07 8.61
CA ARG A 483 24.37 1.47 8.28
C ARG A 483 25.55 1.69 7.35
N ALA A 484 26.36 0.68 7.02
CA ALA A 484 27.50 0.81 6.13
C ALA A 484 27.15 0.52 4.65
N VAL A 485 25.99 -0.07 4.35
CA VAL A 485 25.66 -0.45 2.98
C VAL A 485 25.49 0.76 2.06
N THR A 486 25.88 0.61 0.80
CA THR A 486 25.61 1.64 -0.23
C THR A 486 24.23 1.41 -0.83
N ASN A 487 23.33 2.37 -0.60
CA ASN A 487 21.91 2.31 -0.98
C ASN A 487 21.44 3.58 -1.71
N THR A 488 22.37 4.39 -2.20
CA THR A 488 22.09 5.55 -3.04
C THR A 488 22.84 5.44 -4.37
N ILE A 489 22.10 5.52 -5.47
CA ILE A 489 22.65 5.62 -6.82
C ILE A 489 22.88 7.10 -7.13
N VAL A 490 24.08 7.45 -7.60
CA VAL A 490 24.38 8.80 -8.09
C VAL A 490 24.58 8.76 -9.61
N PRO A 491 23.54 9.09 -10.40
CA PRO A 491 23.66 9.19 -11.86
C PRO A 491 24.74 10.17 -12.32
N ARG A 492 25.28 9.99 -13.53
CA ARG A 492 26.23 10.97 -14.15
C ARG A 492 25.54 12.19 -14.75
N TYR A 493 24.21 12.16 -14.86
CA TYR A 493 23.36 13.22 -15.40
C TYR A 493 21.99 13.15 -14.74
N ASN A 494 21.12 14.13 -15.01
CA ASN A 494 19.81 14.29 -14.38
C ASN A 494 19.08 12.96 -14.09
N THR A 495 18.72 12.78 -12.82
CA THR A 495 18.10 11.56 -12.29
C THR A 495 16.82 11.15 -13.04
N LYS A 496 15.93 12.11 -13.33
CA LYS A 496 14.67 11.82 -14.04
C LYS A 496 14.92 11.32 -15.46
N GLN A 497 15.87 11.93 -16.16
CA GLN A 497 16.31 11.46 -17.47
C GLN A 497 16.99 10.08 -17.36
N TRP A 498 17.82 9.86 -16.34
CA TRP A 498 18.50 8.58 -16.13
C TRP A 498 17.48 7.43 -15.89
N LEU A 499 16.43 7.69 -15.12
CA LEU A 499 15.33 6.73 -14.93
C LEU A 499 14.50 6.53 -16.20
N THR A 500 14.32 7.58 -17.01
CA THR A 500 13.64 7.47 -18.33
C THR A 500 14.47 6.63 -19.32
N ASP A 501 15.80 6.76 -19.27
CA ASP A 501 16.76 6.00 -20.08
C ASP A 501 17.14 4.64 -19.44
N ILE A 502 16.32 4.09 -18.53
CA ILE A 502 16.71 2.91 -17.73
C ILE A 502 17.14 1.70 -18.56
N THR A 503 16.57 1.49 -19.74
CA THR A 503 16.98 0.39 -20.65
C THR A 503 18.41 0.50 -21.14
N LYS A 504 19.00 1.71 -21.12
CA LYS A 504 20.42 1.98 -21.40
C LYS A 504 21.28 1.98 -20.13
N ASN A 505 20.66 2.24 -18.98
CA ASN A 505 21.37 2.48 -17.72
C ASN A 505 21.40 1.28 -16.76
N LEU A 506 20.53 0.29 -16.95
CA LEU A 506 20.58 -0.99 -16.25
C LEU A 506 20.62 -2.09 -17.31
N VAL A 507 21.84 -2.49 -17.68
CA VAL A 507 22.10 -3.31 -18.86
C VAL A 507 22.38 -4.74 -18.45
N ARG A 508 21.77 -5.68 -19.17
CA ARG A 508 21.94 -7.11 -18.96
C ARG A 508 23.40 -7.52 -19.16
N SER A 509 23.95 -8.29 -18.22
CA SER A 509 25.36 -8.65 -18.17
C SER A 509 25.61 -10.17 -18.13
N ASP A 510 24.56 -10.98 -18.22
CA ASP A 510 24.65 -12.45 -18.28
C ASP A 510 24.66 -12.98 -19.71
N SER A 511 25.17 -14.20 -19.90
CA SER A 511 25.16 -14.86 -21.21
C SER A 511 23.79 -15.48 -21.50
N PRO A 512 23.18 -15.26 -22.69
CA PRO A 512 21.97 -15.96 -23.11
C PRO A 512 22.11 -17.49 -23.18
N THR A 513 23.34 -18.00 -23.27
CA THR A 513 23.64 -19.43 -23.54
C THR A 513 23.91 -20.27 -22.29
N ASP A 514 23.75 -19.73 -21.07
CA ASP A 514 24.02 -20.44 -19.80
C ASP A 514 23.00 -21.55 -19.45
N GLY A 515 22.50 -22.29 -20.45
CA GLY A 515 21.75 -23.54 -20.25
C GLY A 515 20.39 -23.41 -19.54
N GLY A 516 19.76 -22.22 -19.55
CA GLY A 516 18.43 -22.03 -18.95
C GLY A 516 18.43 -21.85 -17.43
N ASN A 517 19.58 -21.68 -16.77
CA ASN A 517 19.61 -21.38 -15.34
C ASN A 517 19.06 -19.97 -15.09
N LEU A 518 17.83 -19.87 -14.59
CA LEU A 518 17.16 -18.60 -14.30
C LEU A 518 17.88 -17.76 -13.24
N GLN A 519 18.69 -18.38 -12.37
CA GLN A 519 19.51 -17.68 -11.37
C GLN A 519 20.69 -16.89 -11.98
N SER A 520 20.92 -17.03 -13.29
CA SER A 520 22.01 -16.34 -13.98
C SER A 520 21.63 -14.97 -14.55
N VAL A 521 20.34 -14.58 -14.56
CA VAL A 521 19.90 -13.26 -15.06
C VAL A 521 20.54 -12.16 -14.21
N ARG A 522 21.32 -11.26 -14.84
CA ARG A 522 22.09 -10.24 -14.14
C ARG A 522 22.11 -8.93 -14.91
N PHE A 523 22.13 -7.82 -14.18
CA PHE A 523 22.22 -6.48 -14.74
C PHE A 523 23.28 -5.66 -14.02
N LYS A 524 23.92 -4.77 -14.80
CA LYS A 524 24.92 -3.81 -14.34
C LYS A 524 24.45 -2.39 -14.60
N LEU A 525 24.74 -1.52 -13.64
CA LEU A 525 24.50 -0.10 -13.76
C LEU A 525 25.48 0.53 -14.76
N GLN A 526 24.96 1.44 -15.58
CA GLN A 526 25.72 2.26 -16.52
C GLN A 526 25.43 3.74 -16.23
N SER A 527 26.33 4.62 -16.68
CA SER A 527 26.20 6.07 -16.49
C SER A 527 25.98 6.48 -15.03
N VAL A 528 26.59 5.75 -14.09
CA VAL A 528 26.60 6.06 -12.65
C VAL A 528 27.97 6.62 -12.28
N ALA A 529 27.97 7.74 -11.54
CA ALA A 529 29.19 8.39 -11.08
C ALA A 529 29.83 7.57 -9.96
N GLN A 530 29.01 7.20 -8.97
CA GLN A 530 29.37 6.38 -7.83
C GLN A 530 28.10 5.82 -7.18
N LEU A 531 28.25 4.77 -6.38
CA LEU A 531 27.28 4.40 -5.37
C LEU A 531 27.73 4.97 -4.03
N GLN A 532 26.79 5.45 -3.24
CA GLN A 532 27.08 6.00 -1.92
C GLN A 532 26.13 5.47 -0.86
N ASN A 533 26.51 5.67 0.39
CA ASN A 533 25.67 5.42 1.54
C ASN A 533 24.81 6.65 1.85
N LYS A 534 23.48 6.47 2.04
CA LYS A 534 22.56 7.59 2.32
C LYS A 534 22.89 8.37 3.60
N GLN A 535 23.51 7.72 4.59
CA GLN A 535 23.89 8.30 5.88
C GLN A 535 25.33 8.82 5.91
N ASN A 536 26.18 8.41 4.94
CA ASN A 536 27.57 8.85 4.83
C ASN A 536 28.00 8.96 3.36
N SER A 537 27.81 10.16 2.78
CA SER A 537 28.18 10.48 1.39
C SER A 537 29.68 10.44 1.10
N SER A 538 30.53 10.30 2.12
CA SER A 538 31.98 10.10 1.95
C SER A 538 32.33 8.64 1.62
N SER A 539 31.46 7.68 1.96
CA SER A 539 31.61 6.27 1.58
C SER A 539 31.11 6.06 0.16
N LYS A 540 32.05 5.87 -0.77
CA LYS A 540 31.79 5.78 -2.21
C LYS A 540 32.37 4.48 -2.75
N VAL A 541 31.58 3.75 -3.52
CA VAL A 541 32.03 2.55 -4.23
C VAL A 541 31.71 2.64 -5.71
N SER A 542 32.42 1.87 -6.54
CA SER A 542 32.16 1.81 -7.97
C SER A 542 30.78 1.21 -8.24
N ALA A 543 30.08 1.70 -9.27
CA ALA A 543 28.84 1.09 -9.74
C ALA A 543 29.02 -0.38 -10.16
N ASP A 544 30.24 -0.75 -10.60
CA ASP A 544 30.57 -2.12 -10.99
C ASP A 544 30.55 -3.12 -9.83
N SER A 545 30.61 -2.64 -8.57
CA SER A 545 30.57 -3.51 -7.39
C SER A 545 29.19 -4.09 -7.12
N VAL A 546 28.13 -3.54 -7.72
CA VAL A 546 26.75 -4.01 -7.56
C VAL A 546 26.30 -4.75 -8.81
N THR A 547 25.55 -5.83 -8.61
CA THR A 547 24.87 -6.57 -9.67
C THR A 547 23.42 -6.72 -9.25
N PHE A 548 22.51 -6.33 -10.12
CA PHE A 548 21.09 -6.60 -9.95
C PHE A 548 20.75 -7.98 -10.51
N GLN A 549 19.94 -8.74 -9.80
CA GLN A 549 19.51 -10.09 -10.15
C GLN A 549 18.05 -10.31 -9.69
N PRO A 550 17.35 -11.36 -10.12
CA PRO A 550 15.97 -11.58 -9.71
C PRO A 550 15.86 -11.69 -8.19
N TRP A 551 14.90 -10.99 -7.59
CA TRP A 551 14.75 -10.89 -6.14
C TRP A 551 14.63 -12.25 -5.43
N TYR A 552 13.93 -13.21 -6.04
CA TYR A 552 13.80 -14.56 -5.48
C TYR A 552 15.12 -15.33 -5.38
N THR A 553 16.20 -14.86 -6.01
CA THR A 553 17.53 -15.51 -5.95
C THR A 553 18.37 -15.04 -4.76
N ILE A 554 17.99 -13.95 -4.09
CA ILE A 554 18.70 -13.40 -2.94
C ILE A 554 18.28 -14.18 -1.70
N LYS A 555 19.25 -14.73 -0.94
CA LYS A 555 18.94 -15.56 0.24
C LYS A 555 19.62 -15.12 1.54
N ASN A 556 20.94 -15.11 1.58
CA ASN A 556 21.76 -15.01 2.80
C ASN A 556 22.61 -13.73 2.75
N GLU A 557 22.10 -12.71 2.10
CA GLU A 557 22.80 -11.49 1.81
C GLU A 557 21.96 -10.29 2.18
N ARG A 558 22.63 -9.21 2.57
CA ARG A 558 21.99 -7.91 2.58
C ARG A 558 21.71 -7.49 1.15
N TYR A 559 20.57 -6.87 0.96
CA TYR A 559 20.08 -6.52 -0.36
C TYR A 559 19.51 -5.11 -0.43
N GLY A 560 19.28 -4.65 -1.65
CA GLY A 560 18.43 -3.50 -1.94
C GLY A 560 17.46 -3.85 -3.06
N ILE A 561 16.17 -3.73 -2.78
CA ILE A 561 15.10 -3.73 -3.80
C ILE A 561 14.96 -2.30 -4.32
N TYR A 562 14.65 -1.39 -3.39
CA TYR A 562 14.64 0.03 -3.66
C TYR A 562 16.00 0.67 -3.41
N PHE A 563 16.31 1.68 -4.21
CA PHE A 563 17.48 2.53 -4.06
C PHE A 563 17.07 3.99 -3.98
N ASN A 564 17.76 4.74 -3.13
CA ASN A 564 17.68 6.19 -3.15
C ASN A 564 18.40 6.70 -4.41
N MET A 565 17.86 7.74 -5.01
CA MET A 565 18.46 8.39 -6.16
C MET A 565 18.98 9.75 -5.70
N ALA A 566 20.29 9.97 -5.80
CA ALA A 566 20.81 11.30 -5.49
C ALA A 566 20.32 12.28 -6.55
N HIS A 567 19.77 13.42 -6.12
CA HIS A 567 19.48 14.51 -7.04
C HIS A 567 20.77 15.01 -7.67
N THR A 568 20.92 14.73 -8.96
CA THR A 568 22.02 15.22 -9.78
C THR A 568 21.50 16.30 -10.69
N ASN A 569 21.16 17.46 -10.12
CA ASN A 569 21.00 18.67 -10.88
C ASN A 569 22.26 19.50 -10.69
N ASP A 570 23.18 19.41 -11.66
CA ASP A 570 23.82 20.58 -12.28
C ASP A 570 24.83 20.16 -13.35
N SER A 571 24.32 20.01 -14.57
CA SER A 571 25.02 20.55 -15.76
C SER A 571 24.02 20.99 -16.82
N VAL A 572 22.82 21.41 -16.40
CA VAL A 572 21.85 22.00 -17.32
C VAL A 572 22.06 23.50 -17.27
N THR A 573 22.73 24.04 -18.29
CA THR A 573 22.91 25.49 -18.42
C THR A 573 21.62 26.15 -18.93
N VAL A 574 21.41 27.42 -18.58
CA VAL A 574 20.30 28.23 -19.07
C VAL A 574 20.43 28.40 -20.58
N LYS A 575 19.38 28.08 -21.36
CA LYS A 575 19.32 28.28 -22.82
C LYS A 575 18.69 29.62 -23.19
N SER A 576 17.55 29.97 -22.60
CA SER A 576 16.84 31.26 -22.79
C SER A 576 15.96 31.61 -21.59
N VAL A 577 15.61 32.89 -21.45
CA VAL A 577 14.65 33.38 -20.45
C VAL A 577 13.65 34.27 -21.17
N ALA A 578 12.35 34.09 -20.90
CA ALA A 578 11.29 34.91 -21.47
C ALA A 578 11.05 36.15 -20.60
N ASN A 579 10.81 37.30 -21.24
CA ASN A 579 10.39 38.51 -20.53
C ASN A 579 8.94 38.36 -20.02
N PRO A 580 8.65 38.73 -18.77
CA PRO A 580 7.28 38.78 -18.26
C PRO A 580 6.39 39.78 -19.01
N GLU A 581 5.07 39.61 -18.87
CA GLU A 581 4.10 40.55 -19.42
C GLU A 581 4.21 41.95 -18.79
N ALA A 582 3.79 42.98 -19.53
CA ALA A 582 3.84 44.36 -19.05
C ALA A 582 2.89 44.58 -17.86
N VAL A 583 3.36 45.33 -16.86
CA VAL A 583 2.59 45.64 -15.65
C VAL A 583 2.16 47.10 -15.62
N GLN A 584 1.11 47.39 -14.85
CA GLN A 584 0.61 48.75 -14.65
C GLN A 584 0.70 49.15 -13.18
N THR A 585 1.02 50.42 -12.93
CA THR A 585 0.99 51.04 -11.60
C THR A 585 0.45 52.46 -11.71
N ARG A 586 0.28 53.16 -10.59
CA ARG A 586 -0.27 54.51 -10.52
C ARG A 586 0.79 55.52 -10.09
N VAL A 587 0.53 56.79 -10.37
CA VAL A 587 1.37 57.89 -9.87
C VAL A 587 1.52 57.78 -8.34
N GLY A 588 2.76 57.69 -7.87
CA GLY A 588 3.11 57.58 -6.46
C GLY A 588 3.08 56.16 -5.88
N GLN A 589 2.68 55.15 -6.65
CA GLN A 589 2.65 53.75 -6.20
C GLN A 589 3.76 52.92 -6.87
N ALA A 590 4.52 52.19 -6.05
CA ALA A 590 5.51 51.25 -6.55
C ALA A 590 4.81 50.15 -7.37
N PRO A 591 5.36 49.75 -8.54
CA PRO A 591 4.78 48.69 -9.36
C PRO A 591 4.86 47.32 -8.68
N ASP A 592 3.79 46.54 -8.80
CA ASP A 592 3.80 45.12 -8.43
C ASP A 592 4.44 44.32 -9.56
N LEU A 593 5.65 43.83 -9.32
CA LEU A 593 6.46 43.13 -10.33
C LEU A 593 6.25 41.61 -10.18
N PRO A 594 6.20 40.85 -11.28
CA PRO A 594 5.99 39.40 -11.20
C PRO A 594 7.17 38.72 -10.49
N ASP A 595 6.86 37.73 -9.65
CA ASP A 595 7.85 37.04 -8.83
C ASP A 595 8.73 36.06 -9.64
N THR A 596 8.26 35.62 -10.82
CA THR A 596 8.93 34.59 -11.63
C THR A 596 8.95 34.90 -13.13
N ALA A 597 9.94 34.36 -13.84
CA ALA A 597 10.03 34.35 -15.30
C ALA A 597 10.23 32.93 -15.82
N LYS A 598 9.73 32.64 -17.02
CA LYS A 598 9.89 31.33 -17.65
C LYS A 598 11.31 31.16 -18.22
N VAL A 599 12.01 30.14 -17.75
CA VAL A 599 13.36 29.75 -18.18
C VAL A 599 13.29 28.50 -19.05
N THR A 600 14.02 28.50 -20.17
CA THR A 600 14.27 27.32 -21.00
C THR A 600 15.70 26.84 -20.78
N TRP A 601 15.85 25.54 -20.59
CA TRP A 601 17.10 24.90 -20.23
C TRP A 601 17.80 24.24 -21.43
N SER A 602 19.10 23.98 -21.33
CA SER A 602 19.91 23.38 -22.42
C SER A 602 19.45 21.98 -22.84
N ASN A 603 18.75 21.25 -21.96
CA ASN A 603 18.09 19.97 -22.25
C ASN A 603 16.70 20.12 -22.91
N GLY A 604 16.24 21.35 -23.17
CA GLY A 604 14.97 21.63 -23.85
C GLY A 604 13.74 21.77 -22.93
N THR A 605 13.87 21.56 -21.62
CA THR A 605 12.75 21.74 -20.68
C THR A 605 12.53 23.21 -20.31
N THR A 606 11.40 23.52 -19.68
CA THR A 606 11.08 24.86 -19.15
C THR A 606 10.61 24.83 -17.70
N SER A 607 10.95 25.84 -16.90
CA SER A 607 10.43 26.08 -15.54
C SER A 607 10.19 27.57 -15.29
N ASP A 608 9.45 27.91 -14.23
CA ASP A 608 9.26 29.30 -13.79
C ASP A 608 10.19 29.59 -12.61
N GLU A 609 11.10 30.55 -12.78
CA GLU A 609 12.22 30.81 -11.85
C GLU A 609 12.10 32.21 -11.25
N LYS A 610 12.54 32.35 -9.98
CA LYS A 610 12.42 33.60 -9.23
C LYS A 610 13.23 34.74 -9.86
N ILE A 611 12.62 35.92 -9.97
CA ILE A 611 13.27 37.13 -10.45
C ILE A 611 13.86 37.93 -9.28
N ALA A 612 15.12 38.33 -9.42
CA ALA A 612 15.73 39.35 -8.59
C ALA A 612 15.62 40.71 -9.31
N TRP A 613 14.60 41.49 -8.97
CA TRP A 613 14.39 42.81 -9.57
C TRP A 613 15.37 43.85 -9.03
N GLU A 614 15.80 44.77 -9.90
CA GLU A 614 16.46 46.00 -9.46
C GLU A 614 15.48 46.87 -8.67
N ASN A 615 16.00 47.63 -7.71
CA ASN A 615 15.18 48.55 -6.93
C ASN A 615 14.56 49.62 -7.85
N VAL A 616 13.24 49.80 -7.77
CA VAL A 616 12.53 50.79 -8.57
C VAL A 616 12.56 52.13 -7.84
N ASP A 617 13.32 53.10 -8.37
CA ASP A 617 13.39 54.45 -7.83
C ASP A 617 12.00 55.13 -7.82
N PRO A 618 11.53 55.64 -6.67
CA PRO A 618 10.25 56.33 -6.55
C PRO A 618 10.00 57.47 -7.53
N SER A 619 11.05 58.13 -8.02
CA SER A 619 10.94 59.18 -9.04
C SER A 619 10.38 58.66 -10.37
N LYS A 620 10.60 57.38 -10.72
CA LYS A 620 10.16 56.77 -11.99
C LYS A 620 8.66 56.59 -12.08
N TYR A 621 7.96 56.53 -10.95
CA TYR A 621 6.50 56.45 -10.88
C TYR A 621 5.87 57.67 -10.23
N ALA A 622 6.62 58.78 -10.08
CA ALA A 622 6.09 60.05 -9.58
C ALA A 622 5.23 60.81 -10.61
N LYS A 623 5.25 60.40 -11.89
CA LYS A 623 4.47 61.00 -12.98
C LYS A 623 3.97 59.90 -13.93
N ALA A 624 2.86 60.15 -14.61
CA ALA A 624 2.34 59.21 -15.62
C ALA A 624 3.32 59.07 -16.78
N GLY A 625 3.47 57.84 -17.29
CA GLY A 625 4.47 57.51 -18.30
C GLY A 625 4.76 56.01 -18.35
N LYS A 626 5.72 55.59 -19.19
CA LYS A 626 6.19 54.19 -19.24
C LYS A 626 7.68 54.14 -18.91
N PHE A 627 8.09 53.13 -18.17
CA PHE A 627 9.50 52.85 -17.92
C PHE A 627 9.75 51.34 -17.85
N THR A 628 10.99 50.92 -18.03
CA THR A 628 11.40 49.51 -17.94
C THR A 628 12.11 49.26 -16.62
N VAL A 629 11.84 48.11 -16.01
CA VAL A 629 12.57 47.59 -14.86
C VAL A 629 13.35 46.38 -15.32
N ASN A 630 14.63 46.33 -14.98
CA ASN A 630 15.49 45.18 -15.24
C ASN A 630 15.52 44.29 -14.00
N GLY A 631 15.63 42.99 -14.23
CA GLY A 631 15.85 41.98 -13.19
C GLY A 631 16.83 40.94 -13.67
N ALA A 632 17.23 40.07 -12.76
CA ALA A 632 18.10 38.95 -13.04
C ALA A 632 17.41 37.63 -12.67
N VAL A 633 17.53 36.64 -13.56
CA VAL A 633 17.07 35.26 -13.34
C VAL A 633 18.19 34.35 -13.81
N GLN A 634 18.71 33.50 -12.92
CA GLN A 634 19.74 32.50 -13.26
C GLN A 634 20.94 33.12 -14.03
N GLY A 635 21.38 34.32 -13.63
CA GLY A 635 22.51 35.04 -14.24
C GLY A 635 22.22 35.75 -15.57
N ARG A 636 20.97 35.75 -16.06
CA ARG A 636 20.55 36.48 -17.27
C ARG A 636 19.61 37.64 -16.95
N THR A 637 19.69 38.69 -17.77
CA THR A 637 18.82 39.86 -17.65
C THR A 637 17.43 39.57 -18.20
N VAL A 638 16.41 39.96 -17.44
CA VAL A 638 15.00 40.04 -17.86
C VAL A 638 14.50 41.46 -17.71
N THR A 639 13.55 41.86 -18.53
CA THR A 639 12.99 43.22 -18.50
C THR A 639 11.47 43.20 -18.50
N VAL A 640 10.85 44.05 -17.68
CA VAL A 640 9.40 44.27 -17.68
C VAL A 640 9.08 45.74 -17.93
N THR A 641 8.06 46.00 -18.74
CA THR A 641 7.57 47.36 -19.00
C THR A 641 6.50 47.72 -17.97
N VAL A 642 6.71 48.82 -17.25
CA VAL A 642 5.77 49.39 -16.28
C VAL A 642 5.07 50.60 -16.91
N THR A 643 3.74 50.64 -16.89
CA THR A 643 2.94 51.81 -17.28
C THR A 643 2.35 52.49 -16.05
N VAL A 644 2.65 53.78 -15.84
CA VAL A 644 2.17 54.60 -14.73
C VAL A 644 0.98 55.44 -15.19
N THR A 645 -0.18 55.27 -14.55
CA THR A 645 -1.41 56.01 -14.88
C THR A 645 -1.73 57.11 -13.85
N SER A 646 -2.37 58.20 -14.29
CA SER A 646 -2.73 59.36 -13.45
C SER A 646 -4.15 59.27 -12.86
N ALA A 647 -4.75 58.08 -12.82
CA ALA A 647 -6.12 57.92 -12.37
C ALA A 647 -6.23 58.04 -10.84
N THR A 648 -7.06 58.97 -10.36
CA THR A 648 -7.27 59.25 -8.94
C THR A 648 -8.44 58.44 -8.38
N PRO A 649 -8.43 58.07 -7.09
CA PRO A 649 -9.51 57.26 -6.51
C PRO A 649 -10.77 58.12 -6.37
N ILE A 650 -11.89 57.67 -6.94
CA ILE A 650 -13.19 58.35 -6.86
C ILE A 650 -13.98 57.83 -5.66
N SER A 651 -14.10 56.52 -5.52
CA SER A 651 -14.93 55.90 -4.48
C SER A 651 -14.39 54.54 -4.07
N VAL A 652 -14.71 54.11 -2.86
CA VAL A 652 -14.39 52.79 -2.32
C VAL A 652 -15.67 52.09 -1.90
N ARG A 653 -15.80 50.81 -2.23
CA ARG A 653 -16.92 49.98 -1.79
C ARG A 653 -16.59 49.36 -0.44
N ASN A 654 -17.43 49.62 0.55
CA ASN A 654 -17.30 49.01 1.88
C ASN A 654 -17.37 47.47 1.79
N PRO A 655 -16.47 46.74 2.48
CA PRO A 655 -16.52 45.28 2.59
C PRO A 655 -17.80 44.77 3.27
N GLN A 656 -18.05 43.47 3.13
CA GLN A 656 -19.16 42.82 3.82
C GLN A 656 -18.96 42.83 5.35
N PRO A 657 -20.05 42.93 6.15
CA PRO A 657 -19.97 42.82 7.61
C PRO A 657 -19.31 41.52 8.07
N VAL A 658 -18.60 41.59 9.20
CA VAL A 658 -17.92 40.42 9.80
C VAL A 658 -18.45 40.15 11.21
N THR A 659 -18.36 38.89 11.65
CA THR A 659 -18.83 38.46 12.98
C THR A 659 -17.67 37.90 13.78
N THR A 660 -17.60 38.25 15.07
CA THR A 660 -16.62 37.70 16.03
C THR A 660 -17.29 37.34 17.37
N GLN A 661 -16.65 36.50 18.17
CA GLN A 661 -17.13 36.16 19.51
C GLN A 661 -16.67 37.20 20.54
N GLN A 662 -17.43 37.34 21.63
CA GLN A 662 -17.05 38.17 22.77
C GLN A 662 -15.64 37.77 23.29
N GLN A 663 -14.79 38.79 23.49
CA GLN A 663 -13.37 38.68 23.86
C GLN A 663 -12.43 38.12 22.78
N GLU A 664 -12.89 37.92 21.54
CA GLU A 664 -12.03 37.55 20.41
C GLU A 664 -11.90 38.69 19.38
N PRO A 665 -10.66 39.05 18.97
CA PRO A 665 -10.46 40.12 18.01
C PRO A 665 -11.03 39.74 16.63
N PRO A 666 -11.81 40.61 15.96
CA PRO A 666 -12.43 40.29 14.68
C PRO A 666 -11.42 40.17 13.54
N ALA A 667 -11.58 39.16 12.69
CA ALA A 667 -10.80 39.01 11.47
C ALA A 667 -11.29 39.98 10.37
N LEU A 668 -10.58 41.09 10.18
CA LEU A 668 -10.96 42.12 9.20
C LEU A 668 -10.48 41.76 7.78
N PRO A 669 -11.24 42.13 6.72
CA PRO A 669 -10.82 41.96 5.34
C PRO A 669 -9.58 42.80 5.02
N ARG A 670 -8.69 42.27 4.17
CA ARG A 670 -7.40 42.90 3.86
C ARG A 670 -7.45 43.90 2.70
N THR A 671 -8.47 43.82 1.84
CA THR A 671 -8.64 44.66 0.65
C THR A 671 -10.08 45.15 0.46
N ALA A 672 -10.26 46.29 -0.20
CA ALA A 672 -11.55 46.83 -0.62
C ALA A 672 -11.49 47.30 -2.08
N LYS A 673 -12.62 47.22 -2.78
CA LYS A 673 -12.71 47.58 -4.20
C LYS A 673 -12.80 49.09 -4.38
N VAL A 674 -11.83 49.70 -5.06
CA VAL A 674 -11.77 51.13 -5.39
C VAL A 674 -12.16 51.36 -6.84
N THR A 675 -12.98 52.38 -7.09
CA THR A 675 -13.31 52.89 -8.41
C THR A 675 -12.49 54.15 -8.68
N TRP A 676 -11.91 54.23 -9.88
CA TRP A 676 -10.94 55.25 -10.24
C TRP A 676 -11.48 56.23 -11.28
N SER A 677 -10.81 57.37 -11.45
CA SER A 677 -11.24 58.47 -12.32
C SER A 677 -11.27 58.14 -13.82
N ASP A 678 -10.64 57.04 -14.22
CA ASP A 678 -10.68 56.50 -15.58
C ASP A 678 -11.80 55.47 -15.78
N GLY A 679 -12.66 55.25 -14.78
CA GLY A 679 -13.77 54.31 -14.81
C GLY A 679 -13.40 52.86 -14.47
N THR A 680 -12.12 52.55 -14.23
CA THR A 680 -11.68 51.21 -13.84
C THR A 680 -11.91 50.93 -12.35
N THR A 681 -11.87 49.65 -11.96
CA THR A 681 -11.93 49.22 -10.55
C THR A 681 -10.80 48.25 -10.21
N SER A 682 -10.19 48.37 -9.02
CA SER A 682 -9.18 47.42 -8.49
C SER A 682 -9.40 47.15 -7.00
N ASP A 683 -8.87 46.02 -6.49
CA ASP A 683 -8.90 45.69 -5.07
C ASP A 683 -7.64 46.21 -4.38
N GLU A 684 -7.82 47.12 -3.43
CA GLU A 684 -6.74 47.89 -2.82
C GLU A 684 -6.63 47.58 -1.33
N LYS A 685 -5.40 47.58 -0.80
CA LYS A 685 -5.12 47.24 0.59
C LYS A 685 -5.78 48.22 1.57
N ILE A 686 -6.40 47.70 2.62
CA ILE A 686 -7.00 48.50 3.69
C ILE A 686 -6.02 48.70 4.84
N SER A 687 -5.90 49.94 5.29
CA SER A 687 -5.29 50.30 6.57
C SER A 687 -6.39 50.55 7.59
N TRP A 688 -6.69 49.55 8.42
CA TRP A 688 -7.67 49.66 9.49
C TRP A 688 -7.14 50.45 10.68
N SER A 689 -7.98 51.26 11.29
CA SER A 689 -7.70 51.80 12.62
C SER A 689 -7.61 50.67 13.64
N PRO A 690 -6.77 50.81 14.68
CA PRO A 690 -6.71 49.85 15.78
C PRO A 690 -8.10 49.63 16.39
N ILE A 691 -8.40 48.39 16.75
CA ILE A 691 -9.60 48.02 17.50
C ILE A 691 -9.17 47.86 18.96
N ASP A 692 -9.85 48.58 19.85
CA ASP A 692 -9.63 48.43 21.29
C ASP A 692 -10.37 47.19 21.81
N GLU A 693 -9.76 46.45 22.74
CA GLU A 693 -10.33 45.22 23.30
C GLU A 693 -11.70 45.46 23.94
N SER A 694 -11.93 46.65 24.50
CA SER A 694 -13.24 47.04 25.06
C SER A 694 -14.38 47.00 24.04
N GLN A 695 -14.08 47.16 22.74
CA GLN A 695 -15.09 47.21 21.68
C GLN A 695 -15.68 45.82 21.35
N TYR A 696 -14.95 44.74 21.64
CA TYR A 696 -15.42 43.36 21.49
C TYR A 696 -15.49 42.60 22.82
N ALA A 697 -15.32 43.30 23.93
CA ALA A 697 -15.47 42.73 25.27
C ALA A 697 -16.92 42.36 25.61
N ASN A 698 -17.92 42.92 24.90
CA ASN A 698 -19.35 42.66 25.11
C ASN A 698 -20.10 42.49 23.79
N PRO A 699 -21.22 41.73 23.77
CA PRO A 699 -22.01 41.52 22.56
C PRO A 699 -22.66 42.81 22.08
N GLY A 700 -22.70 43.00 20.78
CA GLY A 700 -23.18 44.24 20.17
C GLY A 700 -22.64 44.40 18.75
N LYS A 701 -22.85 45.58 18.16
CA LYS A 701 -22.28 45.92 16.86
C LYS A 701 -21.43 47.16 16.99
N PHE A 702 -20.30 47.19 16.29
CA PHE A 702 -19.50 48.41 16.17
C PHE A 702 -18.92 48.52 14.76
N THR A 703 -18.64 49.74 14.32
CA THR A 703 -18.06 50.00 13.00
C THR A 703 -16.57 50.26 13.13
N VAL A 704 -15.79 49.50 12.38
CA VAL A 704 -14.35 49.73 12.24
C VAL A 704 -14.15 50.63 11.03
N ARG A 705 -13.38 51.70 11.23
CA ARG A 705 -13.01 52.64 10.16
C ARG A 705 -11.58 52.36 9.70
N GLY A 706 -11.33 52.54 8.42
CA GLY A 706 -10.02 52.42 7.82
C GLY A 706 -9.88 53.37 6.64
N LYS A 707 -8.69 53.37 6.05
CA LYS A 707 -8.38 54.13 4.84
C LYS A 707 -7.94 53.19 3.73
N VAL A 708 -8.37 53.49 2.52
CA VAL A 708 -7.91 52.84 1.28
C VAL A 708 -7.63 53.94 0.27
N GLN A 709 -6.37 54.11 -0.11
CA GLN A 709 -5.96 55.15 -1.07
C GLN A 709 -6.48 56.56 -0.69
N GLY A 710 -6.50 56.89 0.60
CA GLY A 710 -6.99 58.16 1.14
C GLY A 710 -8.51 58.26 1.35
N LEU A 711 -9.29 57.37 0.72
CA LEU A 711 -10.74 57.28 0.91
C LEU A 711 -11.09 56.57 2.21
N ASP A 712 -12.19 57.00 2.84
CA ASP A 712 -12.74 56.35 4.03
C ASP A 712 -13.44 55.04 3.66
N VAL A 713 -13.06 53.96 4.32
CA VAL A 713 -13.73 52.66 4.23
C VAL A 713 -14.19 52.24 5.62
N THR A 714 -15.36 51.62 5.70
CA THR A 714 -15.88 51.09 6.97
C THR A 714 -16.34 49.65 6.82
N VAL A 715 -16.27 48.89 7.92
CA VAL A 715 -16.88 47.56 8.02
C VAL A 715 -17.62 47.46 9.35
N GLU A 716 -18.83 46.89 9.32
CA GLU A 716 -19.59 46.58 10.52
C GLU A 716 -19.10 45.25 11.10
N VAL A 717 -18.76 45.25 12.39
CA VAL A 717 -18.44 44.06 13.17
C VAL A 717 -19.61 43.75 14.09
N THR A 718 -20.12 42.53 14.01
CA THR A 718 -21.09 42.00 14.97
C THR A 718 -20.38 41.12 15.98
N VAL A 719 -20.40 41.52 17.26
CA VAL A 719 -19.92 40.74 18.39
C VAL A 719 -21.10 39.96 18.94
N VAL A 720 -21.04 38.64 18.85
CA VAL A 720 -22.06 37.78 19.42
C VAL A 720 -21.68 37.38 20.84
N LYS A 721 -22.70 37.16 21.69
CA LYS A 721 -22.50 36.65 23.05
C LYS A 721 -21.68 35.37 22.97
N ARG A 722 -20.53 35.35 23.66
CA ARG A 722 -19.80 34.11 23.88
C ARG A 722 -20.78 33.19 24.58
N ASP A 723 -21.17 32.12 23.91
CA ASP A 723 -22.04 31.13 24.50
C ASP A 723 -21.25 30.43 25.63
N PRO A 724 -21.59 30.64 26.90
CA PRO A 724 -20.93 29.93 27.99
C PRO A 724 -21.28 28.43 27.98
N ASN A 725 -22.25 28.03 27.16
CA ASN A 725 -22.68 26.65 26.92
C ASN A 725 -22.15 26.06 25.61
N LEU A 726 -21.21 26.72 24.92
CA LEU A 726 -20.19 25.99 24.16
C LEU A 726 -19.17 25.42 25.16
N SER A 727 -19.68 24.65 26.13
CA SER A 727 -18.88 23.65 26.82
C SER A 727 -18.54 22.62 25.74
N VAL A 728 -17.31 22.64 25.24
CA VAL A 728 -16.80 21.45 24.59
C VAL A 728 -16.71 20.37 25.66
N ASP A 729 -17.42 19.27 25.45
CA ASP A 729 -17.16 18.03 26.16
C ASP A 729 -15.66 17.75 26.05
N SER A 730 -15.00 17.59 27.19
CA SER A 730 -13.56 17.29 27.24
C SER A 730 -13.38 15.80 27.37
N LEU A 731 -12.46 15.23 26.60
CA LEU A 731 -12.16 13.80 26.68
C LEU A 731 -11.38 13.56 27.97
N ALA A 732 -11.92 12.75 28.87
CA ALA A 732 -11.25 12.36 30.11
C ALA A 732 -11.01 10.85 30.14
N VAL A 733 -9.75 10.44 30.24
CA VAL A 733 -9.37 9.04 30.44
C VAL A 733 -9.14 8.81 31.92
N ARG A 734 -9.82 7.83 32.52
CA ARG A 734 -9.58 7.40 33.91
C ARG A 734 -8.67 6.18 33.94
N ARG A 735 -7.63 6.22 34.75
CA ARG A 735 -6.79 5.06 35.10
C ARG A 735 -6.69 4.94 36.62
N GLY A 736 -7.32 3.92 37.19
CA GLY A 736 -7.43 3.79 38.64
C GLY A 736 -8.14 4.99 39.26
N ASN A 737 -7.48 5.72 40.16
CA ASN A 737 -8.04 6.95 40.74
C ASN A 737 -7.57 8.23 40.05
N VAL A 738 -6.96 8.16 38.87
CA VAL A 738 -6.39 9.32 38.16
C VAL A 738 -7.16 9.61 36.86
N TYR A 739 -7.51 10.87 36.65
CA TYR A 739 -8.27 11.38 35.52
C TYR A 739 -7.37 12.29 34.67
N TYR A 740 -7.23 11.96 33.39
CA TYR A 740 -6.42 12.66 32.41
C TYR A 740 -7.37 13.38 31.45
N ILE A 741 -7.43 14.70 31.53
CA ILE A 741 -8.42 15.54 30.84
C ILE A 741 -7.73 16.27 29.68
N LYS A 742 -8.35 16.19 28.49
CA LYS A 742 -7.91 16.83 27.26
C LYS A 742 -8.99 17.78 26.75
N ASN A 743 -8.65 19.06 26.65
CA ASN A 743 -9.54 20.17 26.29
C ASN A 743 -9.46 20.52 24.79
N SER A 744 -8.65 19.79 24.01
CA SER A 744 -8.53 19.93 22.55
C SER A 744 -8.26 18.57 21.88
N ILE A 745 -8.77 18.36 20.66
CA ILE A 745 -8.55 17.11 19.90
C ILE A 745 -7.24 17.24 19.12
N SER A 746 -6.12 17.03 19.81
CA SER A 746 -4.78 16.94 19.24
C SER A 746 -3.96 15.86 19.96
N GLY A 747 -2.97 15.27 19.28
CA GLY A 747 -2.00 14.37 19.92
C GLY A 747 -1.17 15.10 20.99
N GLY A 748 -0.65 14.36 21.97
CA GLY A 748 0.21 14.89 23.04
C GLY A 748 -0.29 14.58 24.46
N PRO A 749 0.41 15.07 25.51
CA PRO A 749 0.05 14.83 26.90
C PRO A 749 -1.31 15.46 27.28
N ALA A 750 -1.91 14.99 28.38
CA ALA A 750 -3.16 15.53 28.90
C ALA A 750 -2.98 16.97 29.39
N ASP A 751 -3.99 17.80 29.18
CA ASP A 751 -3.95 19.22 29.56
C ASP A 751 -4.13 19.38 31.08
N ARG A 752 -4.80 18.42 31.73
CA ARG A 752 -4.87 18.29 33.18
C ARG A 752 -4.84 16.84 33.64
N VAL A 753 -4.24 16.60 34.80
CA VAL A 753 -4.22 15.29 35.48
C VAL A 753 -4.66 15.48 36.92
N ILE A 754 -5.67 14.72 37.35
CA ILE A 754 -6.28 14.86 38.69
C ILE A 754 -6.40 13.48 39.34
N GLY A 755 -5.90 13.32 40.57
CA GLY A 755 -6.15 12.13 41.39
C GLY A 755 -7.37 12.34 42.29
N TYR A 756 -8.37 11.45 42.24
CA TYR A 756 -9.57 11.50 43.05
C TYR A 756 -10.17 10.11 43.34
N GLY A 757 -10.51 9.85 44.60
CA GLY A 757 -11.08 8.57 45.05
C GLY A 757 -10.08 7.41 45.14
N LYS A 758 -10.60 6.19 45.33
CA LYS A 758 -9.84 4.93 45.25
C LYS A 758 -9.96 4.30 43.85
N PRO A 759 -9.00 3.46 43.43
CA PRO A 759 -9.00 2.87 42.08
C PRO A 759 -10.24 2.05 41.71
N GLY A 760 -10.96 1.50 42.71
CA GLY A 760 -12.16 0.69 42.50
C GLY A 760 -13.50 1.42 42.66
N ASP A 761 -13.48 2.74 42.94
CA ASP A 761 -14.73 3.48 43.18
C ASP A 761 -15.55 3.62 41.88
N THR A 762 -16.88 3.49 42.00
CA THR A 762 -17.82 3.77 40.91
C THR A 762 -17.94 5.27 40.70
N VAL A 763 -17.73 5.73 39.47
CA VAL A 763 -17.76 7.15 39.13
C VAL A 763 -19.14 7.50 38.59
N LEU A 764 -19.78 8.47 39.22
CA LEU A 764 -21.07 8.99 38.79
C LEU A 764 -20.84 10.35 38.11
N VAL A 765 -21.15 10.43 36.82
CA VAL A 765 -21.08 11.67 36.04
C VAL A 765 -22.50 12.05 35.63
N GLY A 766 -22.88 13.30 35.88
CA GLY A 766 -24.20 13.80 35.56
C GLY A 766 -24.30 15.32 35.69
N LYS A 767 -25.34 15.90 35.11
CA LYS A 767 -25.75 17.29 35.39
C LYS A 767 -26.57 17.31 36.68
N TRP A 768 -25.88 17.46 37.80
CA TRP A 768 -26.51 17.59 39.11
C TRP A 768 -27.07 19.02 39.25
N ARG A 769 -28.33 19.15 39.70
CA ARG A 769 -28.99 20.44 39.98
C ARG A 769 -28.89 20.81 41.44
#